data_AF-A0A6L9KFD9-F1
#
_entry.id   AF-A0A6L9KFD9-F1
#
_cell.length_a   1.000
_cell.length_b   1.000
_cell.length_c   1.000
_cell.angle_alpha   90.00
_cell.angle_beta   90.00
_cell.angle_gamma   90.00
#
_symmetry.space_group_name_H-M   'P 1'
#
loop_
_entity.id
_entity.type
_entity.pdbx_description
1 polymer ?
#
loop_
_entity_poly.entity_id
_entity_poly.type
_entity_poly.pdbx_seq_one_letter_code
_entity_poly.pdbx_strand_id
1 'polypeptide(L)'
;MKTLIKILFVSIVLIISSIQVVFAFPTNNPFRTNYTSNAPVWTDSLNWSTVISISDFKLADETECDSALVRAFRNLGSMGGTVYFPAGTYNFSDDIVLPTNVILRGETPNQTDAKLSNFAPPTRLIFPKYIPTFQGTGTLNSTAFKVIRNDGDVQNCGLIYLDINRGRISLGGSASQRILVFGIRQNNIAQPDPGVPDMTFMNGWERFSYRHTKNISVSAERAAAVVCSRINDLQNNTINPIDDDTYDQPGYILKGTFLPKNGADASTAEDNPGSVSSSGYTAMKYGDRIKFNYLDHYGIGVSGLKMNPTVNPVPINQEILLLDNWVLTTMRVSYFIEGIGAIARGNVKRDLLGKMAWVQPAGKGLNTNNSATFENRGLNFAGENIIIEDNDLEIYRHNFYNGYASIDGEGILIQWQDPWGFDSKNTLSGALTRIYDVKINNNKINSYIGIYDIQVPISNLQINNNDLLGKGNVFVFKKDNVHRIDNLYIEGNKNLTGISVGKRVSTGVYEMKGSNIFIRNNTGISGGDVYFPPQSIVENNTNFGASSVYTDKSLIPIMESPYQGAYSVPFNAPIELAFRDNIEAVNLANISMKAESDVISTPVTASISGNKIIISNPGLKKNMEQYSVFVPQGSIRIVGNSLQNDSIGWSFRAGNTFTSTGIEKPIANQYQFYPNPATNRITISSGIDKSLQVKLFSLDGIQIYKKEINQGNTIIPLNSLLKGVYLLMIGDEPNKLIIR
;
A
#
# COMPACT_ATOMS: atom_id res chain seq x y z
N MET A 1 -32.21 -84.76 -7.20
CA MET A 1 -32.16 -83.81 -6.04
C MET A 1 -30.68 -83.51 -5.74
N LYS A 2 -30.32 -82.30 -5.26
CA LYS A 2 -28.95 -81.87 -4.88
C LYS A 2 -27.87 -81.63 -5.97
N THR A 3 -28.20 -81.17 -7.18
CA THR A 3 -27.14 -80.68 -8.13
C THR A 3 -27.54 -79.49 -9.03
N LEU A 4 -28.30 -78.52 -8.51
CA LEU A 4 -28.71 -77.34 -9.30
C LEU A 4 -28.54 -75.97 -8.57
N ILE A 5 -27.65 -75.90 -7.57
CA ILE A 5 -27.29 -74.65 -6.89
C ILE A 5 -25.77 -74.58 -6.75
N LYS A 6 -25.08 -74.30 -7.88
CA LYS A 6 -23.64 -73.93 -7.90
C LYS A 6 -23.15 -73.19 -9.16
N ILE A 7 -24.05 -72.81 -10.06
CA ILE A 7 -23.73 -72.06 -11.29
C ILE A 7 -24.53 -70.74 -11.32
N LEU A 8 -24.40 -69.94 -10.25
CA LEU A 8 -24.84 -68.53 -10.21
C LEU A 8 -24.00 -67.69 -9.22
N PHE A 9 -22.74 -68.09 -8.99
CA PHE A 9 -21.83 -67.45 -8.02
C PHE A 9 -20.39 -67.31 -8.56
N VAL A 10 -20.21 -67.42 -9.89
CA VAL A 10 -18.92 -67.33 -10.59
C VAL A 10 -19.00 -66.31 -11.75
N SER A 11 -19.80 -65.25 -11.56
CA SER A 11 -19.97 -64.16 -12.53
C SER A 11 -20.12 -62.78 -11.88
N ILE A 12 -19.86 -62.69 -10.57
CA ILE A 12 -19.78 -61.43 -9.81
C ILE A 12 -18.43 -61.41 -9.08
N VAL A 13 -17.35 -61.50 -9.86
CA VAL A 13 -15.97 -61.30 -9.43
C VAL A 13 -15.25 -60.48 -10.50
N LEU A 14 -14.69 -59.34 -10.11
CA LEU A 14 -13.73 -58.54 -10.88
C LEU A 14 -14.16 -58.10 -12.30
N ILE A 15 -15.31 -57.41 -12.39
CA ILE A 15 -15.34 -56.12 -13.11
C ILE A 15 -15.66 -55.01 -12.12
N ILE A 16 -14.83 -54.90 -11.07
CA ILE A 16 -14.48 -53.57 -10.58
C ILE A 16 -13.50 -53.04 -11.62
N SER A 17 -14.02 -52.38 -12.64
CA SER A 17 -13.17 -51.54 -13.48
C SER A 17 -12.53 -50.54 -12.54
N SER A 18 -11.20 -50.50 -12.53
CA SER A 18 -10.46 -49.49 -11.79
C SER A 18 -10.70 -48.15 -12.47
N ILE A 19 -11.77 -47.48 -12.05
CA ILE A 19 -11.92 -46.04 -12.19
C ILE A 19 -10.78 -45.45 -11.36
N GLN A 20 -9.59 -45.36 -11.97
CA GLN A 20 -8.63 -44.38 -11.56
C GLN A 20 -9.34 -43.04 -11.74
N VAL A 21 -9.73 -42.44 -10.61
CA VAL A 21 -10.05 -41.02 -10.57
C VAL A 21 -8.75 -40.33 -10.92
N VAL A 22 -8.58 -40.05 -12.21
CA VAL A 22 -7.52 -39.17 -12.71
C VAL A 22 -7.85 -37.81 -12.10
N PHE A 23 -7.20 -37.49 -10.99
CA PHE A 23 -7.30 -36.20 -10.33
C PHE A 23 -6.77 -35.15 -11.31
N ALA A 24 -7.68 -34.55 -12.07
CA ALA A 24 -7.34 -33.52 -13.03
C ALA A 24 -6.65 -32.37 -12.29
N PHE A 25 -5.40 -32.10 -12.66
CA PHE A 25 -4.63 -31.03 -12.02
C PHE A 25 -5.37 -29.69 -12.16
N PRO A 26 -5.29 -28.80 -11.15
CA PRO A 26 -6.13 -27.61 -11.12
C PRO A 26 -5.66 -26.57 -12.16
N THR A 27 -6.42 -26.46 -13.25
CA THR A 27 -6.18 -25.55 -14.38
C THR A 27 -6.88 -24.19 -14.28
N ASN A 28 -7.62 -23.93 -13.17
CA ASN A 28 -8.30 -22.66 -12.96
C ASN A 28 -7.33 -21.55 -12.52
N ASN A 29 -7.61 -20.28 -12.90
CA ASN A 29 -7.02 -19.12 -12.23
C ASN A 29 -7.60 -19.01 -10.80
N PRO A 30 -6.82 -19.24 -9.73
CA PRO A 30 -7.33 -19.20 -8.37
C PRO A 30 -7.54 -17.76 -7.88
N PHE A 31 -6.83 -16.77 -8.44
CA PHE A 31 -7.09 -15.36 -8.13
C PHE A 31 -8.49 -14.95 -8.60
N ARG A 32 -8.85 -15.27 -9.85
CA ARG A 32 -10.19 -15.02 -10.38
C ARG A 32 -11.28 -15.82 -9.66
N THR A 33 -10.94 -17.01 -9.17
CA THR A 33 -11.87 -17.81 -8.34
C THR A 33 -12.21 -17.09 -7.03
N ASN A 34 -11.23 -16.45 -6.37
CA ASN A 34 -11.45 -15.78 -5.08
C ASN A 34 -11.96 -14.34 -5.21
N TYR A 35 -11.52 -13.57 -6.22
CA TYR A 35 -11.83 -12.13 -6.37
C TYR A 35 -12.87 -11.80 -7.45
N THR A 36 -13.33 -12.80 -8.22
CA THR A 36 -14.43 -12.74 -9.20
C THR A 36 -14.40 -11.51 -10.14
N SER A 37 -15.23 -10.49 -9.91
CA SER A 37 -15.31 -9.25 -10.69
C SER A 37 -14.07 -8.37 -10.56
N ASN A 38 -13.40 -8.42 -9.40
CA ASN A 38 -12.31 -7.52 -9.02
C ASN A 38 -10.93 -8.13 -9.34
N ALA A 39 -10.89 -9.27 -10.02
CA ALA A 39 -9.67 -9.97 -10.39
C ALA A 39 -9.05 -9.37 -11.66
N PRO A 40 -7.78 -8.90 -11.62
CA PRO A 40 -7.13 -8.26 -12.76
C PRO A 40 -7.05 -9.20 -13.97
N VAL A 41 -7.35 -8.67 -15.16
CA VAL A 41 -7.44 -9.44 -16.41
C VAL A 41 -6.11 -10.08 -16.78
N TRP A 42 -4.97 -9.47 -16.43
CA TRP A 42 -3.66 -10.07 -16.69
C TRP A 42 -3.44 -11.39 -15.95
N THR A 43 -4.12 -11.65 -14.82
CA THR A 43 -3.95 -12.90 -14.07
C THR A 43 -4.46 -14.11 -14.86
N ASP A 44 -5.38 -13.93 -15.81
CA ASP A 44 -5.84 -15.00 -16.70
C ASP A 44 -4.84 -15.32 -17.83
N SER A 45 -3.88 -14.42 -18.09
CA SER A 45 -2.83 -14.61 -19.10
C SER A 45 -1.61 -15.39 -18.60
N LEU A 46 -1.63 -15.84 -17.34
CA LEU A 46 -0.63 -16.74 -16.76
C LEU A 46 -0.90 -18.20 -17.22
N ASN A 47 0.14 -19.03 -17.30
CA ASN A 47 0.04 -20.38 -17.88
C ASN A 47 -0.57 -21.41 -16.91
N TRP A 48 -1.89 -21.31 -16.72
CA TRP A 48 -2.70 -22.21 -15.88
C TRP A 48 -3.06 -23.54 -16.54
N SER A 49 -3.04 -23.63 -17.87
CA SER A 49 -3.54 -24.79 -18.62
C SER A 49 -2.52 -25.91 -18.78
N THR A 50 -1.23 -25.57 -18.88
CA THR A 50 -0.13 -26.54 -18.92
C THR A 50 0.28 -26.86 -17.48
N VAL A 51 -0.09 -28.03 -16.97
CA VAL A 51 0.17 -28.42 -15.56
C VAL A 51 0.86 -29.79 -15.49
N ILE A 52 1.91 -29.88 -14.68
CA ILE A 52 2.67 -31.10 -14.38
C ILE A 52 2.83 -31.26 -12.86
N SER A 53 2.88 -32.47 -12.32
CA SER A 53 3.11 -32.67 -10.88
C SER A 53 4.59 -32.78 -10.56
N ILE A 54 5.05 -32.12 -9.50
CA ILE A 54 6.42 -32.31 -8.96
C ILE A 54 6.70 -33.77 -8.59
N SER A 55 5.66 -34.52 -8.21
CA SER A 55 5.74 -35.94 -7.87
C SER A 55 6.21 -36.81 -9.03
N ASP A 56 5.91 -36.41 -10.27
CA ASP A 56 6.30 -37.14 -11.49
C ASP A 56 7.81 -37.03 -11.77
N PHE A 57 8.50 -36.09 -11.12
CA PHE A 57 9.92 -35.81 -11.33
C PHE A 57 10.83 -36.20 -10.17
N LYS A 58 10.30 -36.59 -9.00
CA LYS A 58 11.10 -36.96 -7.84
C LYS A 58 11.50 -38.44 -7.88
N LEU A 59 12.79 -38.72 -7.70
CA LEU A 59 13.32 -40.09 -7.68
C LEU A 59 13.23 -40.69 -6.26
N ALA A 60 13.20 -42.02 -6.18
CA ALA A 60 12.91 -42.74 -4.93
C ALA A 60 14.02 -42.62 -3.86
N ASP A 61 15.22 -42.22 -4.27
CA ASP A 61 16.42 -42.01 -3.45
C ASP A 61 16.68 -40.54 -3.07
N GLU A 62 15.91 -39.59 -3.61
CA GLU A 62 16.06 -38.16 -3.33
C GLU A 62 15.33 -37.75 -2.04
N THR A 63 16.06 -37.25 -1.03
CA THR A 63 15.44 -36.64 0.15
C THR A 63 14.88 -35.25 -0.17
N GLU A 64 15.65 -34.45 -0.90
CA GLU A 64 15.34 -33.06 -1.26
C GLU A 64 14.55 -32.98 -2.58
N CYS A 65 14.17 -31.76 -2.98
CA CYS A 65 13.33 -31.51 -4.16
C CYS A 65 14.04 -30.67 -5.23
N ASP A 66 15.27 -30.22 -4.99
CA ASP A 66 16.02 -29.33 -5.90
C ASP A 66 16.17 -29.93 -7.31
N SER A 67 16.64 -31.19 -7.39
CA SER A 67 16.80 -31.89 -8.68
C SER A 67 15.47 -32.23 -9.37
N ALA A 68 14.42 -32.51 -8.59
CA ALA A 68 13.08 -32.77 -9.13
C ALA A 68 12.49 -31.50 -9.78
N LEU A 69 12.62 -30.36 -9.12
CA LEU A 69 12.14 -29.07 -9.64
C LEU A 69 12.91 -28.65 -10.90
N VAL A 70 14.24 -28.86 -10.93
CA VAL A 70 15.05 -28.62 -12.13
C VAL A 70 14.64 -29.56 -13.29
N ARG A 71 14.27 -30.81 -13.03
CA ARG A 71 13.72 -31.71 -14.08
C ARG A 71 12.34 -31.24 -14.57
N ALA A 72 11.46 -30.79 -13.67
CA ALA A 72 10.15 -30.21 -14.03
C ALA A 72 10.29 -28.96 -14.93
N PHE A 73 11.20 -28.04 -14.59
CA PHE A 73 11.46 -26.84 -15.42
C PHE A 73 12.00 -27.20 -16.82
N ARG A 74 12.89 -28.20 -16.93
CA ARG A 74 13.36 -28.69 -18.23
C ARG A 74 12.24 -29.32 -19.08
N ASN A 75 11.22 -29.91 -18.43
CA ASN A 75 10.08 -30.51 -19.11
C ASN A 75 9.11 -29.46 -19.68
N LEU A 76 8.86 -28.36 -18.95
CA LEU A 76 8.06 -27.23 -19.45
C LEU A 76 8.77 -26.43 -20.55
N GLY A 77 10.11 -26.34 -20.50
CA GLY A 77 10.91 -25.60 -21.47
C GLY A 77 10.54 -24.10 -21.53
N SER A 78 10.69 -23.49 -22.71
CA SER A 78 10.43 -22.06 -22.92
C SER A 78 8.95 -21.66 -22.91
N MET A 79 8.03 -22.62 -23.08
CA MET A 79 6.58 -22.37 -23.00
C MET A 79 6.11 -22.16 -21.55
N GLY A 80 6.87 -22.69 -20.58
CA GLY A 80 6.50 -22.65 -19.16
C GLY A 80 5.22 -23.42 -18.87
N GLY A 81 4.58 -23.08 -17.75
CA GLY A 81 3.44 -23.82 -17.19
C GLY A 81 3.41 -23.78 -15.67
N THR A 82 2.45 -24.48 -15.10
CA THR A 82 2.30 -24.65 -13.66
C THR A 82 2.97 -25.94 -13.22
N VAL A 83 3.99 -25.85 -12.35
CA VAL A 83 4.47 -26.98 -11.56
C VAL A 83 3.55 -27.10 -10.35
N TYR A 84 2.71 -28.15 -10.34
CA TYR A 84 1.80 -28.45 -9.25
C TYR A 84 2.51 -29.27 -8.16
N PHE A 85 2.28 -28.88 -6.92
CA PHE A 85 2.76 -29.55 -5.72
C PHE A 85 1.54 -29.99 -4.89
N PRO A 86 1.16 -31.28 -4.88
CA PRO A 86 0.12 -31.81 -3.99
C PRO A 86 0.40 -31.51 -2.51
N ALA A 87 -0.60 -31.66 -1.65
CA ALA A 87 -0.43 -31.57 -0.19
C ALA A 87 0.72 -32.47 0.29
N GLY A 88 1.61 -31.91 1.12
CA GLY A 88 2.86 -32.59 1.51
C GLY A 88 3.95 -31.63 1.98
N THR A 89 5.08 -32.20 2.40
CA THR A 89 6.27 -31.44 2.81
C THR A 89 7.43 -31.73 1.85
N TYR A 90 7.97 -30.66 1.28
CA TYR A 90 9.01 -30.68 0.24
C TYR A 90 10.23 -29.94 0.76
N ASN A 91 11.29 -30.68 1.08
CA ASN A 91 12.54 -30.11 1.56
C ASN A 91 13.39 -29.63 0.36
N PHE A 92 14.13 -28.53 0.55
CA PHE A 92 15.07 -27.98 -0.41
C PHE A 92 16.41 -27.69 0.25
N SER A 93 17.50 -28.00 -0.46
CA SER A 93 18.87 -27.75 -0.01
C SER A 93 19.48 -26.46 -0.58
N ASP A 94 18.89 -25.88 -1.63
CA ASP A 94 19.41 -24.66 -2.26
C ASP A 94 18.34 -23.62 -2.65
N ASP A 95 18.78 -22.51 -3.26
CA ASP A 95 17.91 -21.48 -3.84
C ASP A 95 17.00 -22.04 -4.94
N ILE A 96 15.78 -21.51 -5.05
CA ILE A 96 14.90 -21.75 -6.19
C ILE A 96 15.01 -20.59 -7.18
N VAL A 97 15.52 -20.87 -8.38
CA VAL A 97 15.49 -19.92 -9.51
C VAL A 97 14.27 -20.21 -10.39
N LEU A 98 13.25 -19.37 -10.29
CA LEU A 98 11.99 -19.43 -11.04
C LEU A 98 12.17 -18.79 -12.44
N PRO A 99 11.99 -19.54 -13.54
CA PRO A 99 12.10 -19.00 -14.89
C PRO A 99 10.81 -18.33 -15.38
N THR A 100 10.95 -17.54 -16.46
CA THR A 100 9.84 -16.97 -17.24
C THR A 100 8.79 -18.01 -17.61
N ASN A 101 7.51 -17.60 -17.59
CA ASN A 101 6.30 -18.38 -17.85
C ASN A 101 6.02 -19.53 -16.87
N VAL A 102 6.75 -19.66 -15.75
CA VAL A 102 6.55 -20.74 -14.77
C VAL A 102 5.88 -20.27 -13.49
N ILE A 103 4.91 -21.06 -13.03
CA ILE A 103 4.16 -20.89 -11.79
C ILE A 103 4.45 -22.08 -10.88
N LEU A 104 4.78 -21.86 -9.61
CA LEU A 104 4.76 -22.91 -8.58
C LEU A 104 3.42 -22.85 -7.85
N ARG A 105 2.64 -23.93 -7.89
CA ARG A 105 1.28 -23.98 -7.32
C ARG A 105 1.14 -25.15 -6.35
N GLY A 106 0.86 -24.85 -5.09
CA GLY A 106 0.44 -25.84 -4.12
C GLY A 106 -1.06 -26.17 -4.22
N GLU A 107 -1.47 -27.13 -3.39
CA GLU A 107 -2.86 -27.50 -3.20
C GLU A 107 -3.65 -26.34 -2.58
N THR A 108 -4.93 -26.20 -2.95
CA THR A 108 -5.76 -25.09 -2.47
C THR A 108 -6.16 -25.31 -1.01
N PRO A 109 -5.88 -24.37 -0.09
CA PRO A 109 -6.22 -24.54 1.33
C PRO A 109 -7.73 -24.50 1.57
N ASN A 110 -8.17 -25.26 2.59
CA ASN A 110 -9.56 -25.23 3.09
C ASN A 110 -9.98 -23.85 3.62
N GLN A 111 -9.01 -23.02 4.02
CA GLN A 111 -9.20 -21.61 4.37
C GLN A 111 -8.50 -20.75 3.32
N THR A 112 -9.24 -19.84 2.69
CA THR A 112 -8.71 -18.97 1.63
C THR A 112 -8.61 -17.48 2.02
N ASP A 113 -8.89 -17.11 3.29
CA ASP A 113 -8.54 -15.79 3.84
C ASP A 113 -7.31 -15.88 4.75
N ALA A 114 -6.20 -15.26 4.32
CA ALA A 114 -4.93 -15.21 5.03
C ALA A 114 -4.94 -14.41 6.35
N LYS A 115 -5.97 -13.58 6.58
CA LYS A 115 -6.11 -12.81 7.82
C LYS A 115 -6.52 -13.70 9.00
N LEU A 116 -7.14 -14.85 8.71
CA LEU A 116 -7.60 -15.82 9.71
C LEU A 116 -6.47 -16.76 10.17
N SER A 117 -6.46 -17.09 11.46
CA SER A 117 -5.44 -17.91 12.12
C SER A 117 -5.50 -19.40 11.76
N ASN A 118 -6.45 -19.84 10.93
CA ASN A 118 -6.51 -21.19 10.37
C ASN A 118 -6.11 -21.24 8.87
N PHE A 119 -5.56 -20.15 8.32
CA PHE A 119 -4.96 -20.17 6.99
C PHE A 119 -3.66 -20.99 6.98
N ALA A 120 -3.68 -22.13 6.30
CA ALA A 120 -2.52 -23.00 6.14
C ALA A 120 -2.58 -23.74 4.79
N PRO A 121 -1.77 -23.33 3.79
CA PRO A 121 -1.57 -24.10 2.57
C PRO A 121 -1.10 -25.55 2.88
N PRO A 122 -1.74 -26.59 2.31
CA PRO A 122 -1.35 -27.99 2.56
C PRO A 122 0.03 -28.35 2.01
N THR A 123 0.51 -27.58 1.03
CA THR A 123 1.82 -27.74 0.40
C THR A 123 2.86 -26.91 1.14
N ARG A 124 3.85 -27.58 1.72
CA ARG A 124 4.88 -26.96 2.57
C ARG A 124 6.26 -27.05 1.92
N LEU A 125 6.93 -25.92 1.68
CA LEU A 125 8.31 -25.87 1.18
C LEU A 125 9.24 -25.51 2.36
N ILE A 126 10.19 -26.40 2.67
CA ILE A 126 11.05 -26.26 3.85
C ILE A 126 12.50 -26.12 3.43
N PHE A 127 13.10 -24.96 3.72
CA PHE A 127 14.53 -24.72 3.56
C PHE A 127 15.28 -25.00 4.89
N PRO A 128 16.62 -25.13 4.89
CA PRO A 128 17.34 -25.65 6.05
C PRO A 128 17.39 -24.65 7.22
N LYS A 129 17.36 -25.14 8.46
CA LYS A 129 17.51 -24.29 9.66
C LYS A 129 18.97 -23.83 9.82
N TYR A 130 19.19 -22.55 10.12
CA TYR A 130 20.49 -22.10 10.59
C TYR A 130 20.73 -22.58 12.02
N ILE A 131 21.80 -23.35 12.22
CA ILE A 131 22.23 -23.84 13.54
C ILE A 131 23.48 -23.02 13.92
N PRO A 132 23.41 -22.13 14.92
CA PRO A 132 24.54 -21.27 15.28
C PRO A 132 25.68 -22.06 15.94
N THR A 133 26.91 -21.59 15.72
CA THR A 133 28.14 -22.10 16.35
C THR A 133 28.94 -20.91 16.87
N PHE A 134 28.99 -20.71 18.19
CA PHE A 134 29.57 -19.52 18.82
C PHE A 134 31.11 -19.61 18.99
N GLN A 135 31.81 -20.03 17.95
CA GLN A 135 33.28 -20.16 17.94
C GLN A 135 33.86 -20.05 16.52
N GLY A 136 35.10 -19.55 16.41
CA GLY A 136 35.78 -19.36 15.12
C GLY A 136 35.01 -18.42 14.18
N THR A 137 34.77 -18.87 12.95
CA THR A 137 33.92 -18.19 11.95
C THR A 137 32.43 -18.53 12.08
N GLY A 138 32.06 -19.42 13.01
CA GLY A 138 30.72 -19.95 13.14
C GLY A 138 30.23 -20.73 11.91
N THR A 139 28.93 -20.96 11.85
CA THR A 139 28.26 -21.66 10.75
C THR A 139 28.24 -20.80 9.48
N LEU A 140 28.40 -21.43 8.31
CA LEU A 140 28.41 -20.73 7.02
C LEU A 140 27.00 -20.30 6.61
N ASN A 141 26.84 -19.05 6.17
CA ASN A 141 25.54 -18.48 5.81
C ASN A 141 24.83 -19.26 4.67
N SER A 142 25.61 -19.86 3.77
CA SER A 142 25.12 -20.65 2.63
C SER A 142 24.35 -21.91 3.02
N THR A 143 24.43 -22.38 4.26
CA THR A 143 23.75 -23.61 4.70
C THR A 143 22.25 -23.41 4.94
N ALA A 144 21.73 -22.19 5.05
CA ALA A 144 20.37 -21.94 5.54
C ALA A 144 19.63 -20.74 4.96
N PHE A 145 20.30 -19.61 4.68
CA PHE A 145 19.62 -18.37 4.28
C PHE A 145 19.26 -18.34 2.78
N LYS A 146 18.25 -19.14 2.40
CA LYS A 146 17.85 -19.41 1.00
C LYS A 146 16.79 -18.45 0.46
N VAL A 147 16.67 -18.39 -0.86
CA VAL A 147 15.72 -17.50 -1.56
C VAL A 147 15.06 -18.17 -2.78
N ILE A 148 13.77 -17.86 -2.96
CA ILE A 148 13.04 -18.04 -4.22
C ILE A 148 13.14 -16.74 -5.01
N ARG A 149 13.79 -16.79 -6.18
CA ARG A 149 14.16 -15.62 -7.01
C ARG A 149 14.11 -15.94 -8.50
N ASN A 150 14.42 -14.97 -9.34
CA ASN A 150 14.75 -15.16 -10.76
C ASN A 150 16.20 -14.69 -11.03
N ASP A 151 16.73 -15.06 -12.20
CA ASP A 151 17.93 -14.46 -12.79
C ASP A 151 17.50 -13.51 -13.92
N GLY A 152 17.89 -12.24 -13.84
CA GLY A 152 17.44 -11.21 -14.78
C GLY A 152 15.95 -10.87 -14.68
N ASP A 153 15.42 -10.20 -15.70
CA ASP A 153 13.99 -9.86 -15.80
C ASP A 153 13.15 -11.01 -16.38
N VAL A 154 11.96 -11.24 -15.82
CA VAL A 154 11.10 -12.39 -16.14
C VAL A 154 9.64 -11.99 -16.40
N GLN A 155 8.88 -12.86 -17.07
CA GLN A 155 7.48 -12.61 -17.43
C GLN A 155 6.54 -13.75 -17.04
N ASN A 156 5.30 -13.41 -16.67
CA ASN A 156 4.20 -14.37 -16.40
C ASN A 156 4.54 -15.44 -15.33
N CYS A 157 5.26 -15.05 -14.28
CA CYS A 157 5.72 -15.95 -13.20
C CYS A 157 4.82 -15.87 -11.96
N GLY A 158 4.79 -16.92 -11.14
CA GLY A 158 4.13 -16.81 -9.84
C GLY A 158 4.37 -17.91 -8.81
N LEU A 159 3.94 -17.64 -7.58
CA LEU A 159 3.94 -18.53 -6.43
C LEU A 159 2.55 -18.54 -5.80
N ILE A 160 1.91 -19.70 -5.75
CA ILE A 160 0.47 -19.86 -5.48
C ILE A 160 0.24 -20.93 -4.41
N TYR A 161 -0.42 -20.59 -3.30
CA TYR A 161 -0.81 -21.52 -2.22
C TYR A 161 0.34 -22.41 -1.68
N LEU A 162 1.39 -21.80 -1.15
CA LEU A 162 2.55 -22.49 -0.54
C LEU A 162 2.77 -22.00 0.90
N ASP A 163 3.10 -22.92 1.82
CA ASP A 163 3.56 -22.61 3.19
C ASP A 163 5.09 -22.76 3.24
N ILE A 164 5.80 -21.63 3.28
CA ILE A 164 7.25 -21.57 3.03
C ILE A 164 7.99 -21.22 4.32
N ASN A 165 8.81 -22.15 4.82
CA ASN A 165 9.64 -21.92 6.01
C ASN A 165 11.10 -21.71 5.58
N ARG A 166 11.72 -20.60 6.02
CA ARG A 166 13.14 -20.23 5.81
C ARG A 166 13.58 -19.84 4.38
N GLY A 167 12.69 -19.89 3.39
CA GLY A 167 12.94 -19.37 2.05
C GLY A 167 12.30 -18.01 1.81
N ARG A 168 13.10 -16.94 1.66
CA ARG A 168 12.58 -15.60 1.33
C ARG A 168 12.12 -15.53 -0.12
N ILE A 169 11.23 -14.60 -0.47
CA ILE A 169 10.78 -14.41 -1.86
C ILE A 169 11.32 -13.07 -2.39
N SER A 170 11.97 -13.09 -3.55
CA SER A 170 12.57 -11.92 -4.20
C SER A 170 12.43 -12.02 -5.73
N LEU A 171 11.25 -11.66 -6.25
CA LEU A 171 10.86 -11.87 -7.65
C LEU A 171 10.77 -10.58 -8.48
N GLY A 172 10.96 -10.76 -9.79
CA GLY A 172 10.87 -9.74 -10.82
C GLY A 172 12.09 -8.81 -10.88
N GLY A 173 11.86 -7.59 -11.36
CA GLY A 173 12.90 -6.62 -11.73
C GLY A 173 12.33 -5.44 -12.53
N SER A 174 13.21 -4.59 -13.08
CA SER A 174 12.85 -3.32 -13.74
C SER A 174 12.07 -3.45 -15.04
N ALA A 175 12.27 -4.54 -15.80
CA ALA A 175 11.54 -4.83 -17.05
C ALA A 175 10.69 -6.11 -16.97
N SER A 176 10.59 -6.71 -15.78
CA SER A 176 9.76 -7.89 -15.51
C SER A 176 8.27 -7.54 -15.63
N GLN A 177 7.42 -8.50 -15.99
CA GLN A 177 5.99 -8.25 -16.19
C GLN A 177 5.12 -9.40 -15.66
N ARG A 178 3.98 -9.05 -15.03
CA ARG A 178 2.95 -10.00 -14.56
C ARG A 178 3.50 -11.03 -13.58
N ILE A 179 3.93 -10.54 -12.42
CA ILE A 179 4.46 -11.38 -11.34
C ILE A 179 3.40 -11.52 -10.23
N LEU A 180 2.96 -12.75 -9.95
CA LEU A 180 1.89 -13.03 -9.00
C LEU A 180 2.37 -13.87 -7.80
N VAL A 181 2.23 -13.32 -6.61
CA VAL A 181 2.39 -14.05 -5.34
C VAL A 181 1.05 -14.06 -4.64
N PHE A 182 0.45 -15.25 -4.47
CA PHE A 182 -0.94 -15.38 -4.02
C PHE A 182 -1.13 -16.54 -3.05
N GLY A 183 -1.77 -16.29 -1.91
CA GLY A 183 -2.09 -17.36 -0.97
C GLY A 183 -0.86 -17.93 -0.26
N ILE A 184 0.22 -17.17 -0.11
CA ILE A 184 1.46 -17.67 0.51
C ILE A 184 1.38 -17.56 2.03
N ARG A 185 1.70 -18.64 2.74
CA ARG A 185 2.12 -18.55 4.14
C ARG A 185 3.65 -18.56 4.20
N GLN A 186 4.25 -17.76 5.07
CA GLN A 186 5.72 -17.70 5.17
C GLN A 186 6.21 -17.45 6.60
N ASN A 187 7.24 -18.17 7.03
CA ASN A 187 7.80 -18.08 8.39
C ASN A 187 9.33 -18.22 8.42
N ASN A 188 9.94 -17.75 9.52
CA ASN A 188 11.38 -17.81 9.81
C ASN A 188 12.28 -17.33 8.66
N ILE A 189 12.00 -16.14 8.13
CA ILE A 189 12.84 -15.50 7.12
C ILE A 189 13.95 -14.68 7.79
N ALA A 190 15.17 -14.75 7.25
CA ALA A 190 16.26 -13.85 7.61
C ALA A 190 17.35 -13.84 6.53
N GLN A 191 18.24 -12.86 6.64
CA GLN A 191 19.55 -12.81 5.99
C GLN A 191 20.51 -12.15 6.99
N PRO A 192 21.79 -12.55 7.10
CA PRO A 192 22.74 -11.84 7.97
C PRO A 192 23.12 -10.46 7.43
N ASP A 193 23.26 -9.47 8.32
CA ASP A 193 23.70 -8.11 7.96
C ASP A 193 25.12 -8.19 7.37
N PRO A 194 25.36 -7.69 6.14
CA PRO A 194 26.64 -7.83 5.47
C PRO A 194 27.78 -7.03 6.15
N GLY A 195 27.46 -6.18 7.13
CA GLY A 195 28.44 -5.52 7.98
C GLY A 195 28.85 -6.32 9.23
N VAL A 196 28.22 -7.45 9.53
CA VAL A 196 28.47 -8.26 10.75
C VAL A 196 28.94 -9.67 10.34
N PRO A 197 30.11 -10.14 10.84
CA PRO A 197 30.97 -9.52 11.85
C PRO A 197 31.85 -8.39 11.30
N ASP A 198 32.05 -7.37 12.12
CA ASP A 198 33.06 -6.33 11.90
C ASP A 198 34.41 -6.84 12.42
N MET A 199 35.16 -7.51 11.54
CA MET A 199 36.41 -8.23 11.86
C MET A 199 37.52 -7.36 12.48
N THR A 200 37.32 -6.06 12.67
CA THR A 200 38.21 -5.18 13.43
C THR A 200 38.05 -5.30 14.95
N PHE A 201 36.93 -5.85 15.45
CA PHE A 201 36.68 -6.03 16.88
C PHE A 201 35.69 -7.16 17.26
N MET A 202 34.89 -7.67 16.31
CA MET A 202 33.87 -8.70 16.54
C MET A 202 34.43 -10.12 16.35
N ASN A 203 33.80 -11.11 16.99
CA ASN A 203 34.13 -12.51 16.73
C ASN A 203 33.64 -12.93 15.33
N GLY A 204 34.40 -13.78 14.63
CA GLY A 204 34.05 -14.24 13.27
C GLY A 204 32.73 -15.02 13.17
N TRP A 205 32.20 -15.53 14.29
CA TRP A 205 30.93 -16.26 14.36
C TRP A 205 29.70 -15.36 14.49
N GLU A 206 29.86 -14.09 14.86
CA GLU A 206 28.74 -13.18 15.13
C GLU A 206 27.89 -12.94 13.88
N ARG A 207 26.57 -12.86 14.06
CA ARG A 207 25.60 -12.54 13.01
C ARG A 207 24.56 -11.58 13.57
N PHE A 208 24.08 -10.65 12.76
CA PHE A 208 22.91 -9.82 13.10
C PHE A 208 21.87 -9.92 11.99
N SER A 209 20.60 -9.76 12.32
CA SER A 209 19.53 -9.84 11.30
C SER A 209 19.62 -8.63 10.37
N TYR A 210 19.68 -8.87 9.05
CA TYR A 210 19.77 -7.79 8.08
C TYR A 210 18.42 -7.10 7.96
N ARG A 211 18.31 -5.97 8.64
CA ARG A 211 17.12 -5.11 8.69
C ARG A 211 16.52 -4.72 7.33
N HIS A 212 17.27 -4.77 6.23
CA HIS A 212 16.76 -4.47 4.88
C HIS A 212 16.32 -5.72 4.09
N THR A 213 16.32 -6.90 4.72
CA THR A 213 15.63 -8.10 4.22
C THR A 213 14.12 -7.83 4.12
N LYS A 214 13.47 -8.52 3.17
CA LYS A 214 12.02 -8.61 3.06
C LYS A 214 11.62 -10.08 3.14
N ASN A 215 10.49 -10.37 3.78
CA ASN A 215 9.80 -11.65 3.67
C ASN A 215 9.47 -11.95 2.19
N ILE A 216 8.82 -10.98 1.54
CA ILE A 216 8.42 -11.02 0.13
C ILE A 216 8.81 -9.69 -0.52
N SER A 217 9.52 -9.73 -1.64
CA SER A 217 9.73 -8.60 -2.54
C SER A 217 9.32 -8.99 -3.95
N VAL A 218 8.50 -8.16 -4.59
CA VAL A 218 8.07 -8.32 -6.00
C VAL A 218 8.22 -6.99 -6.72
N SER A 219 8.77 -7.00 -7.93
CA SER A 219 8.86 -5.80 -8.77
C SER A 219 8.58 -6.08 -10.26
N ALA A 220 7.92 -5.15 -10.95
CA ALA A 220 7.59 -5.29 -12.37
C ALA A 220 7.39 -3.94 -13.05
N GLU A 221 7.59 -3.86 -14.36
CA GLU A 221 7.29 -2.67 -15.18
C GLU A 221 5.81 -2.29 -15.13
N ARG A 222 4.92 -3.31 -15.16
CA ARG A 222 3.48 -3.12 -15.44
C ARG A 222 2.53 -3.76 -14.43
N ALA A 223 2.84 -4.95 -13.94
CA ALA A 223 1.90 -5.73 -13.15
C ALA A 223 2.63 -6.61 -12.14
N ALA A 224 2.37 -6.38 -10.85
CA ALA A 224 2.95 -7.10 -9.73
C ALA A 224 1.93 -7.17 -8.59
N ALA A 225 1.69 -8.37 -8.07
CA ALA A 225 0.70 -8.58 -7.02
C ALA A 225 1.25 -9.45 -5.90
N VAL A 226 1.10 -9.01 -4.64
CA VAL A 226 1.21 -9.86 -3.44
C VAL A 226 -0.11 -9.80 -2.70
N VAL A 227 -0.86 -10.91 -2.75
CA VAL A 227 -2.26 -10.93 -2.32
C VAL A 227 -2.53 -12.13 -1.42
N CYS A 228 -3.38 -11.91 -0.40
CA CYS A 228 -3.86 -12.94 0.52
C CYS A 228 -2.72 -13.82 1.08
N SER A 229 -1.63 -13.18 1.55
CA SER A 229 -0.46 -13.88 2.10
C SER A 229 -0.30 -13.61 3.61
N ARG A 230 0.10 -14.64 4.37
CA ARG A 230 0.19 -14.66 5.84
C ARG A 230 1.63 -14.86 6.30
N ILE A 231 2.20 -13.85 6.95
CA ILE A 231 3.64 -13.72 7.14
C ILE A 231 4.01 -13.65 8.62
N ASN A 232 4.99 -14.47 9.01
CA ASN A 232 5.54 -14.60 10.35
C ASN A 232 4.49 -14.90 11.44
N ASP A 233 3.47 -15.70 11.12
CA ASP A 233 2.41 -16.02 12.08
C ASP A 233 2.85 -17.01 13.16
N LEU A 234 3.89 -17.82 12.91
CA LEU A 234 4.56 -18.68 13.89
C LEU A 234 3.56 -19.55 14.68
N GLN A 235 3.54 -19.41 16.02
CA GLN A 235 2.66 -20.10 16.95
C GLN A 235 1.22 -19.53 16.99
N ASN A 236 0.92 -18.45 16.25
CA ASN A 236 -0.44 -17.92 16.09
C ASN A 236 -1.24 -18.64 14.99
N ASN A 237 -0.71 -19.71 14.40
CA ASN A 237 -1.42 -20.58 13.47
C ASN A 237 -2.07 -21.75 14.21
N THR A 238 -3.35 -22.00 13.93
CA THR A 238 -4.18 -23.02 14.61
C THR A 238 -4.18 -24.39 13.91
N ILE A 239 -3.55 -24.50 12.73
CA ILE A 239 -3.46 -25.74 11.94
C ILE A 239 -2.02 -26.25 11.91
N ASN A 240 -1.09 -25.39 11.49
CA ASN A 240 0.34 -25.69 11.36
C ASN A 240 1.18 -24.66 12.15
N PRO A 241 1.13 -24.63 13.50
CA PRO A 241 2.02 -23.78 14.30
C PRO A 241 3.50 -24.05 13.96
N ILE A 242 4.31 -22.99 13.97
CA ILE A 242 5.75 -23.05 13.68
C ILE A 242 6.50 -22.27 14.77
N ASP A 243 7.58 -22.85 15.30
CA ASP A 243 8.47 -22.20 16.26
C ASP A 243 9.26 -21.06 15.62
N ASP A 244 9.56 -20.05 16.43
CA ASP A 244 10.51 -18.99 16.10
C ASP A 244 11.94 -19.57 16.09
N ASP A 245 12.65 -19.42 14.98
CA ASP A 245 14.06 -19.83 14.86
C ASP A 245 15.04 -18.81 15.47
N THR A 246 14.54 -17.68 15.99
CA THR A 246 15.32 -16.64 16.70
C THR A 246 16.15 -17.22 17.84
N TYR A 247 17.43 -16.83 17.89
CA TYR A 247 18.38 -17.35 18.87
C TYR A 247 19.22 -16.25 19.54
N ASP A 248 19.59 -16.53 20.79
CA ASP A 248 20.38 -15.67 21.67
C ASP A 248 21.89 -15.82 21.38
N GLN A 249 22.66 -14.74 21.52
CA GLN A 249 24.09 -14.73 21.17
C GLN A 249 25.00 -14.32 22.35
N PRO A 250 25.29 -15.23 23.29
CA PRO A 250 26.18 -14.95 24.42
C PRO A 250 27.63 -14.72 23.95
N GLY A 251 28.33 -13.78 24.57
CA GLY A 251 29.72 -13.41 24.24
C GLY A 251 29.89 -12.52 23.00
N TYR A 252 28.80 -12.09 22.37
CA TYR A 252 28.80 -11.17 21.23
C TYR A 252 29.43 -9.82 21.60
N ILE A 253 30.34 -9.29 20.78
CA ILE A 253 31.09 -8.07 21.10
C ILE A 253 30.48 -6.82 20.43
N LEU A 254 30.16 -5.82 21.24
CA LEU A 254 29.58 -4.54 20.82
C LEU A 254 30.51 -3.37 21.17
N LYS A 255 30.50 -2.31 20.35
CA LYS A 255 31.07 -1.00 20.71
C LYS A 255 30.23 -0.34 21.82
N GLY A 256 30.91 0.32 22.75
CA GLY A 256 30.32 0.94 23.94
C GLY A 256 30.39 0.05 25.19
N THR A 257 30.07 0.64 26.33
CA THR A 257 30.19 -0.01 27.65
C THR A 257 29.01 0.36 28.55
N PHE A 258 28.39 -0.63 29.19
CA PHE A 258 27.41 -0.41 30.26
C PHE A 258 28.09 0.17 31.49
N LEU A 259 27.51 1.23 32.07
CA LEU A 259 27.99 1.85 33.30
C LEU A 259 27.01 1.55 34.44
N PRO A 260 27.49 1.14 35.63
CA PRO A 260 26.63 0.87 36.78
C PRO A 260 25.96 2.14 37.28
N LYS A 261 24.90 1.98 38.09
CA LYS A 261 24.33 3.09 38.87
C LYS A 261 25.35 3.56 39.90
N ASN A 262 25.31 4.85 40.27
CA ASN A 262 26.26 5.40 41.23
C ASN A 262 26.17 4.63 42.58
N GLY A 263 27.29 4.11 43.06
CA GLY A 263 27.37 3.25 44.25
C GLY A 263 26.98 1.78 44.06
N ALA A 264 26.63 1.34 42.85
CA ALA A 264 26.37 -0.06 42.53
C ALA A 264 27.63 -0.79 42.04
N ASP A 265 27.66 -2.12 42.18
CA ASP A 265 28.73 -2.96 41.65
C ASP A 265 28.76 -2.95 40.12
N ALA A 266 29.94 -2.73 39.54
CA ALA A 266 30.18 -2.79 38.10
C ALA A 266 29.81 -4.16 37.47
N SER A 267 29.87 -5.26 38.23
CA SER A 267 29.43 -6.57 37.75
C SER A 267 27.93 -6.61 37.36
N THR A 268 27.13 -5.70 37.93
CA THR A 268 25.69 -5.55 37.68
C THR A 268 25.34 -4.55 36.57
N ALA A 269 26.34 -3.94 35.94
CA ALA A 269 26.12 -2.85 34.98
C ALA A 269 25.31 -3.28 33.74
N GLU A 270 25.49 -4.50 33.25
CA GLU A 270 24.65 -5.05 32.17
C GLU A 270 23.22 -5.30 32.66
N ASP A 271 23.04 -5.87 33.86
CA ASP A 271 21.74 -6.26 34.41
C ASP A 271 20.87 -5.08 34.87
N ASN A 272 21.45 -3.97 35.31
CA ASN A 272 20.70 -2.81 35.79
C ASN A 272 21.45 -1.47 35.52
N PRO A 273 21.69 -1.11 34.25
CA PRO A 273 22.56 0.00 33.88
C PRO A 273 22.10 1.35 34.46
N GLY A 274 23.07 2.14 34.89
CA GLY A 274 22.88 3.56 35.18
C GLY A 274 22.93 4.41 33.91
N SER A 275 23.83 4.04 32.98
CA SER A 275 23.93 4.63 31.64
C SER A 275 24.72 3.71 30.70
N VAL A 276 24.85 4.12 29.44
CA VAL A 276 25.69 3.45 28.44
C VAL A 276 26.66 4.47 27.85
N SER A 277 27.95 4.13 27.83
CA SER A 277 29.00 4.88 27.14
C SER A 277 29.12 4.41 25.69
N SER A 278 29.41 5.33 24.77
CA SER A 278 29.81 5.00 23.39
C SER A 278 31.27 4.57 23.26
N SER A 279 32.09 4.81 24.30
CA SER A 279 33.49 4.39 24.37
C SER A 279 33.64 2.96 24.88
N GLY A 280 34.71 2.29 24.46
CA GLY A 280 35.03 0.93 24.90
C GLY A 280 34.29 -0.15 24.10
N TYR A 281 34.27 -1.36 24.66
CA TYR A 281 33.60 -2.53 24.12
C TYR A 281 32.92 -3.31 25.25
N THR A 282 31.87 -4.05 24.92
CA THR A 282 31.14 -4.98 25.79
C THR A 282 31.06 -6.33 25.10
N ALA A 283 31.55 -7.39 25.74
CA ALA A 283 31.16 -8.75 25.41
C ALA A 283 29.89 -9.06 26.22
N MET A 284 28.76 -9.27 25.54
CA MET A 284 27.45 -9.44 26.19
C MET A 284 27.42 -10.71 27.03
N LYS A 285 27.22 -10.60 28.34
CA LYS A 285 27.17 -11.74 29.27
C LYS A 285 26.00 -12.66 28.94
N TYR A 286 24.87 -12.08 28.56
CA TYR A 286 23.67 -12.81 28.16
C TYR A 286 23.32 -12.52 26.69
N GLY A 287 22.94 -13.55 25.95
CA GLY A 287 22.59 -13.42 24.53
C GLY A 287 21.17 -12.91 24.26
N ASP A 288 20.32 -12.85 25.29
CA ASP A 288 18.90 -12.48 25.23
C ASP A 288 18.66 -11.04 24.77
N ARG A 289 19.67 -10.18 24.92
CA ARG A 289 19.67 -8.76 24.54
C ARG A 289 20.23 -8.49 23.15
N ILE A 290 20.77 -9.51 22.48
CA ILE A 290 21.47 -9.44 21.18
C ILE A 290 21.10 -10.64 20.29
N LYS A 291 19.79 -10.89 20.15
CA LYS A 291 19.25 -12.00 19.37
C LYS A 291 19.50 -11.82 17.86
N PHE A 292 19.67 -12.93 17.15
CA PHE A 292 19.46 -12.96 15.71
C PHE A 292 17.96 -13.18 15.45
N ASN A 293 17.23 -12.08 15.23
CA ASN A 293 15.76 -12.07 15.20
C ASN A 293 15.18 -12.18 13.77
N TYR A 294 14.27 -13.14 13.58
CA TYR A 294 13.57 -13.41 12.31
C TYR A 294 12.31 -12.53 12.10
N LEU A 295 12.06 -11.56 12.99
CA LEU A 295 10.97 -10.56 12.91
C LEU A 295 11.47 -9.11 12.73
N ASP A 296 12.79 -8.87 12.84
CA ASP A 296 13.40 -7.53 12.82
C ASP A 296 13.81 -7.07 11.39
N HIS A 297 12.91 -7.21 10.42
CA HIS A 297 13.11 -6.71 9.05
C HIS A 297 11.77 -6.41 8.36
N TYR A 298 11.82 -5.96 7.10
CA TYR A 298 10.61 -5.60 6.35
C TYR A 298 9.74 -6.84 6.07
N GLY A 299 8.42 -6.61 5.98
CA GLY A 299 7.46 -7.62 5.57
C GLY A 299 7.41 -7.79 4.05
N ILE A 300 6.31 -7.32 3.45
CA ILE A 300 6.01 -7.45 2.02
C ILE A 300 6.36 -6.15 1.29
N GLY A 301 7.00 -6.25 0.12
CA GLY A 301 7.19 -5.13 -0.80
C GLY A 301 6.74 -5.44 -2.23
N VAL A 302 6.02 -4.51 -2.86
CA VAL A 302 5.53 -4.59 -4.24
C VAL A 302 5.84 -3.26 -4.95
N SER A 303 6.50 -3.27 -6.11
CA SER A 303 6.86 -2.02 -6.80
C SER A 303 6.75 -2.06 -8.32
N GLY A 304 6.22 -0.97 -8.90
CA GLY A 304 6.28 -0.68 -10.33
C GLY A 304 7.67 -0.21 -10.81
N LEU A 305 7.89 -0.18 -12.13
CA LEU A 305 9.02 0.54 -12.74
C LEU A 305 8.92 2.02 -12.34
N LYS A 306 10.03 2.57 -11.81
CA LYS A 306 10.14 3.98 -11.43
C LYS A 306 10.07 4.87 -12.67
N MET A 307 8.94 5.54 -12.88
CA MET A 307 8.71 6.39 -14.04
C MET A 307 9.07 7.85 -13.76
N ASN A 308 9.79 8.47 -14.69
CA ASN A 308 9.94 9.92 -14.79
C ASN A 308 8.76 10.48 -15.61
N PRO A 309 7.82 11.25 -15.03
CA PRO A 309 6.62 11.68 -15.75
C PRO A 309 6.84 12.80 -16.79
N THR A 310 8.03 13.43 -16.80
CA THR A 310 8.41 14.44 -17.80
C THR A 310 9.04 13.81 -19.04
N VAL A 311 9.65 12.62 -18.90
CA VAL A 311 10.16 11.82 -20.02
C VAL A 311 9.08 10.87 -20.56
N ASN A 312 8.22 10.34 -19.68
CA ASN A 312 7.09 9.50 -20.03
C ASN A 312 5.76 10.18 -19.65
N PRO A 313 5.24 11.13 -20.47
CA PRO A 313 4.04 11.91 -20.17
C PRO A 313 2.72 11.12 -20.27
N VAL A 314 2.77 9.88 -20.74
CA VAL A 314 1.67 8.92 -20.65
C VAL A 314 1.92 8.03 -19.42
N PRO A 315 1.07 8.10 -18.38
CA PRO A 315 1.12 7.13 -17.30
C PRO A 315 0.88 5.72 -17.86
N ILE A 316 1.87 4.84 -17.70
CA ILE A 316 1.60 3.42 -17.75
C ILE A 316 0.78 3.15 -16.48
N ASN A 317 -0.48 2.75 -16.63
CA ASN A 317 -1.32 2.35 -15.51
C ASN A 317 -0.76 1.02 -14.99
N GLN A 318 -0.08 1.04 -13.84
CA GLN A 318 0.60 -0.14 -13.31
C GLN A 318 -0.34 -0.88 -12.35
N GLU A 319 -0.60 -2.15 -12.64
CA GLU A 319 -1.43 -3.04 -11.82
C GLU A 319 -0.60 -3.57 -10.64
N ILE A 320 -0.22 -2.65 -9.72
CA ILE A 320 0.59 -2.92 -8.53
C ILE A 320 -0.33 -3.12 -7.32
N LEU A 321 -0.38 -4.35 -6.79
CA LEU A 321 -1.43 -4.77 -5.88
C LEU A 321 -0.88 -5.40 -4.60
N LEU A 322 -1.38 -4.93 -3.46
CA LEU A 322 -1.08 -5.42 -2.12
C LEU A 322 -2.41 -5.59 -1.37
N LEU A 323 -3.03 -6.77 -1.47
CA LEU A 323 -4.43 -6.97 -1.05
C LEU A 323 -4.56 -8.08 0.00
N ASP A 324 -5.33 -7.83 1.07
CA ASP A 324 -5.78 -8.82 2.06
C ASP A 324 -4.67 -9.65 2.74
N ASN A 325 -3.45 -9.12 2.84
CA ASN A 325 -2.34 -9.80 3.49
C ASN A 325 -2.41 -9.66 5.02
N TRP A 326 -1.69 -10.52 5.75
CA TRP A 326 -1.49 -10.47 7.20
C TRP A 326 0.00 -10.57 7.51
N VAL A 327 0.54 -9.68 8.34
CA VAL A 327 1.99 -9.61 8.65
C VAL A 327 2.23 -9.35 10.15
N LEU A 328 3.11 -10.14 10.75
CA LEU A 328 3.79 -9.81 12.01
C LEU A 328 5.25 -9.38 11.72
N THR A 329 5.65 -8.22 12.25
CA THR A 329 7.04 -7.73 12.22
C THR A 329 7.29 -6.85 13.44
N THR A 330 8.42 -7.01 14.11
CA THR A 330 8.79 -6.20 15.29
C THR A 330 9.54 -4.91 14.91
N MET A 331 10.19 -4.89 13.74
CA MET A 331 10.98 -3.75 13.24
C MET A 331 10.64 -3.46 11.77
N ARG A 332 11.06 -2.29 11.25
CA ARG A 332 10.92 -1.88 9.84
C ARG A 332 9.46 -1.85 9.35
N VAL A 333 9.27 -1.67 8.04
CA VAL A 333 7.94 -1.48 7.43
C VAL A 333 7.33 -2.82 7.06
N SER A 334 6.11 -3.11 7.52
CA SER A 334 5.40 -4.34 7.14
C SER A 334 4.93 -4.33 5.68
N TYR A 335 4.52 -3.16 5.17
CA TYR A 335 3.92 -3.01 3.84
C TYR A 335 4.61 -1.93 3.00
N PHE A 336 5.35 -2.40 1.99
CA PHE A 336 6.12 -1.70 0.96
C PHE A 336 5.37 -1.44 -0.37
N ILE A 337 4.85 -0.26 -0.76
CA ILE A 337 4.19 -0.12 -2.10
C ILE A 337 4.69 1.05 -2.98
N GLU A 338 5.20 0.76 -4.19
CA GLU A 338 5.58 1.80 -5.17
C GLU A 338 4.86 1.65 -6.52
N GLY A 339 4.45 2.75 -7.16
CA GLY A 339 3.95 2.70 -8.54
C GLY A 339 3.02 3.85 -8.94
N ILE A 340 2.53 3.79 -10.18
CA ILE A 340 1.39 4.60 -10.66
C ILE A 340 0.14 3.71 -10.75
N GLY A 341 -0.93 4.04 -10.04
CA GLY A 341 -2.17 3.23 -10.00
C GLY A 341 -2.19 2.16 -8.91
N ALA A 342 -1.25 2.22 -7.96
CA ALA A 342 -1.00 1.17 -6.98
C ALA A 342 -2.09 1.09 -5.87
N ILE A 343 -2.46 -0.13 -5.46
CA ILE A 343 -3.55 -0.37 -4.49
C ILE A 343 -3.06 -1.24 -3.32
N ALA A 344 -3.15 -0.69 -2.10
CA ALA A 344 -2.96 -1.39 -0.84
C ALA A 344 -4.28 -1.47 -0.04
N ARG A 345 -4.96 -2.61 -0.08
CA ARG A 345 -6.33 -2.77 0.47
C ARG A 345 -6.45 -3.92 1.45
N GLY A 346 -7.14 -3.69 2.58
CA GLY A 346 -7.59 -4.78 3.47
C GLY A 346 -6.48 -5.52 4.22
N ASN A 347 -5.25 -5.00 4.24
CA ASN A 347 -4.10 -5.65 4.86
C ASN A 347 -4.09 -5.47 6.38
N VAL A 348 -3.47 -6.42 7.10
CA VAL A 348 -3.48 -6.49 8.57
C VAL A 348 -2.05 -6.57 9.11
N LYS A 349 -1.58 -5.55 9.82
CA LYS A 349 -0.32 -5.62 10.59
C LYS A 349 -0.62 -5.98 12.05
N ARG A 350 0.20 -6.85 12.63
CA ARG A 350 0.38 -7.01 14.08
C ARG A 350 1.83 -6.75 14.48
N ASP A 351 2.00 -6.42 15.75
CA ASP A 351 3.30 -6.07 16.35
C ASP A 351 3.32 -6.47 17.83
N LEU A 352 4.50 -6.62 18.43
CA LEU A 352 4.66 -7.02 19.82
C LEU A 352 4.73 -5.82 20.76
N LEU A 353 3.98 -5.88 21.87
CA LEU A 353 4.07 -4.93 22.97
C LEU A 353 5.38 -5.10 23.75
N GLY A 354 5.88 -4.01 24.35
CA GLY A 354 6.95 -4.06 25.35
C GLY A 354 8.37 -4.36 24.85
N LYS A 355 8.60 -4.39 23.52
CA LYS A 355 9.92 -4.64 22.90
C LYS A 355 11.02 -3.75 23.50
N MET A 356 12.16 -4.35 23.85
CA MET A 356 13.31 -3.66 24.44
C MET A 356 14.52 -3.68 23.48
N ALA A 357 15.00 -2.50 23.08
CA ALA A 357 16.13 -2.34 22.17
C ALA A 357 17.41 -1.94 22.92
N TRP A 358 18.26 -2.92 23.20
CA TRP A 358 19.56 -2.75 23.88
C TRP A 358 20.69 -2.34 22.94
N VAL A 359 20.56 -2.69 21.66
CA VAL A 359 21.61 -2.61 20.64
C VAL A 359 21.15 -1.70 19.50
N GLN A 360 22.08 -1.02 18.84
CA GLN A 360 21.80 -0.21 17.67
C GLN A 360 21.21 -1.07 16.53
N PRO A 361 20.35 -0.52 15.64
CA PRO A 361 19.67 -1.26 14.56
C PRO A 361 20.57 -1.95 13.52
N ALA A 362 21.90 -1.87 13.64
CA ALA A 362 22.89 -2.53 12.78
C ALA A 362 23.74 -3.57 13.54
N GLY A 363 23.45 -3.87 14.80
CA GLY A 363 24.14 -4.91 15.58
C GLY A 363 25.58 -4.60 15.98
N LYS A 364 26.09 -3.38 15.79
CA LYS A 364 27.53 -3.02 15.97
C LYS A 364 27.91 -2.33 17.29
N GLY A 365 26.93 -1.86 18.05
CA GLY A 365 27.18 -1.16 19.31
C GLY A 365 25.95 -1.06 20.18
N LEU A 366 26.14 -0.85 21.48
CA LEU A 366 25.05 -0.61 22.42
C LEU A 366 24.26 0.65 22.04
N ASN A 367 22.97 0.67 22.31
CA ASN A 367 22.15 1.84 21.99
C ASN A 367 22.34 2.96 23.03
N THR A 368 23.17 3.94 22.68
CA THR A 368 23.36 5.20 23.42
C THR A 368 22.37 6.29 23.06
N ASN A 369 21.52 6.08 22.04
CA ASN A 369 20.69 7.12 21.45
C ASN A 369 19.19 6.88 21.71
N ASN A 370 18.55 7.79 22.45
CA ASN A 370 17.10 7.79 22.68
C ASN A 370 16.29 8.15 21.40
N SER A 371 16.96 8.52 20.32
CA SER A 371 16.40 8.85 19.01
C SER A 371 16.89 7.89 17.91
N ALA A 372 17.26 6.65 18.27
CA ALA A 372 17.68 5.62 17.33
C ALA A 372 16.52 5.15 16.42
N THR A 373 16.79 4.94 15.13
CA THR A 373 15.78 4.67 14.10
C THR A 373 15.67 3.19 13.68
N PHE A 374 14.54 2.60 14.06
CA PHE A 374 14.13 1.22 13.81
C PHE A 374 13.18 1.12 12.59
N GLU A 375 12.67 2.25 12.09
CA GLU A 375 11.69 2.42 11.01
C GLU A 375 10.47 1.51 11.12
N ASN A 376 10.03 1.21 12.36
CA ASN A 376 8.89 0.31 12.58
C ASN A 376 7.58 0.98 12.17
N ARG A 377 7.02 0.57 11.03
CA ARG A 377 5.86 1.23 10.41
C ARG A 377 4.78 0.22 10.00
N GLY A 378 3.54 0.67 9.91
CA GLY A 378 2.46 -0.06 9.27
C GLY A 378 2.71 -0.21 7.77
N LEU A 379 2.63 0.91 7.05
CA LEU A 379 2.76 0.97 5.60
C LEU A 379 3.57 2.19 5.15
N ASN A 380 4.37 2.01 4.10
CA ASN A 380 5.09 3.08 3.40
C ASN A 380 4.80 2.98 1.89
N PHE A 381 4.71 4.12 1.21
CA PHE A 381 4.27 4.20 -0.18
C PHE A 381 5.01 5.28 -0.98
N ALA A 382 5.12 5.11 -2.30
CA ALA A 382 5.73 6.10 -3.19
C ALA A 382 5.13 6.08 -4.61
N GLY A 383 4.73 7.23 -5.14
CA GLY A 383 4.22 7.38 -6.52
C GLY A 383 2.94 8.22 -6.63
N GLU A 384 2.12 7.92 -7.63
CA GLU A 384 0.92 8.70 -8.03
C GLU A 384 -0.29 7.78 -8.25
N ASN A 385 -1.51 8.30 -8.14
CA ASN A 385 -2.76 7.53 -8.27
C ASN A 385 -2.78 6.30 -7.33
N ILE A 386 -2.52 6.51 -6.03
CA ILE A 386 -2.35 5.43 -5.04
C ILE A 386 -3.57 5.34 -4.13
N ILE A 387 -4.08 4.13 -3.91
CA ILE A 387 -5.20 3.85 -3.00
C ILE A 387 -4.71 2.99 -1.82
N ILE A 388 -4.82 3.52 -0.60
CA ILE A 388 -4.51 2.82 0.65
C ILE A 388 -5.79 2.80 1.50
N GLU A 389 -6.54 1.70 1.48
CA GLU A 389 -7.86 1.66 2.12
C GLU A 389 -8.22 0.38 2.88
N ASP A 390 -9.10 0.52 3.87
CA ASP A 390 -9.68 -0.58 4.65
C ASP A 390 -8.64 -1.45 5.40
N ASN A 391 -7.41 -0.96 5.63
CA ASN A 391 -6.34 -1.69 6.33
C ASN A 391 -6.44 -1.57 7.86
N ASP A 392 -5.98 -2.58 8.60
CA ASP A 392 -5.97 -2.63 10.08
C ASP A 392 -4.53 -2.79 10.61
N LEU A 393 -3.94 -1.70 11.09
CA LEU A 393 -2.51 -1.56 11.33
C LEU A 393 -2.19 -1.34 12.81
N GLU A 394 -1.49 -2.29 13.41
CA GLU A 394 -1.00 -2.22 14.79
C GLU A 394 0.54 -2.11 14.81
N ILE A 395 1.04 -1.08 15.50
CA ILE A 395 2.46 -0.72 15.60
C ILE A 395 2.78 -0.35 17.04
N TYR A 396 3.92 -0.80 17.55
CA TYR A 396 4.43 -0.44 18.87
C TYR A 396 5.88 0.03 18.82
N ARG A 397 6.19 1.05 19.60
CA ARG A 397 7.55 1.62 19.70
C ARG A 397 8.48 0.64 20.40
N HIS A 398 9.79 0.74 20.13
CA HIS A 398 10.79 0.06 20.93
C HIS A 398 11.08 0.89 22.17
N ASN A 399 11.13 0.27 23.34
CA ASN A 399 11.59 0.89 24.57
C ASN A 399 13.11 0.71 24.72
N PHE A 400 13.76 1.64 25.41
CA PHE A 400 15.18 1.61 25.74
C PHE A 400 15.38 1.43 27.25
N TYR A 401 16.57 0.97 27.66
CA TYR A 401 16.89 0.67 29.07
C TYR A 401 16.65 1.84 30.05
N ASN A 402 16.65 3.08 29.55
CA ASN A 402 16.46 4.32 30.29
C ASN A 402 15.00 4.81 30.32
N GLY A 403 14.04 4.01 29.86
CA GLY A 403 12.61 4.33 29.88
C GLY A 403 12.12 5.22 28.72
N TYR A 404 13.00 5.65 27.81
CA TYR A 404 12.59 6.32 26.58
C TYR A 404 12.07 5.30 25.56
N ALA A 405 11.19 5.73 24.66
CA ALA A 405 10.76 4.98 23.49
C ALA A 405 11.40 5.53 22.21
N SER A 406 11.49 4.70 21.17
CA SER A 406 11.93 5.09 19.82
C SER A 406 11.10 6.26 19.28
N ILE A 407 11.71 7.11 18.46
CA ILE A 407 10.99 8.18 17.75
C ILE A 407 10.02 7.60 16.70
N ASP A 408 10.40 6.47 16.10
CA ASP A 408 9.61 5.68 15.15
C ASP A 408 8.51 4.86 15.83
N GLY A 409 7.55 4.39 15.02
CA GLY A 409 6.34 3.67 15.41
C GLY A 409 5.13 4.13 14.60
N GLU A 410 5.28 4.42 13.31
CA GLU A 410 4.33 5.17 12.48
C GLU A 410 3.26 4.29 11.82
N GLY A 411 2.06 4.84 11.57
CA GLY A 411 0.95 4.12 10.96
C GLY A 411 1.11 3.94 9.45
N ILE A 412 0.73 4.96 8.70
CA ILE A 412 0.99 5.10 7.26
C ILE A 412 1.90 6.30 7.11
N LEU A 413 3.07 6.14 6.48
CA LEU A 413 4.03 7.23 6.33
C LEU A 413 4.70 7.22 4.96
N ILE A 414 4.84 8.40 4.35
CA ILE A 414 5.88 8.71 3.36
C ILE A 414 6.72 9.88 3.90
N GLN A 415 8.06 9.76 3.87
CA GLN A 415 8.99 10.79 4.36
C GLN A 415 9.91 11.32 3.24
N TRP A 416 10.64 12.43 3.46
CA TRP A 416 11.57 13.08 2.50
C TRP A 416 12.48 12.16 1.66
N GLN A 417 12.97 11.05 2.21
CA GLN A 417 13.89 10.13 1.53
C GLN A 417 13.21 8.93 0.83
N ASP A 418 11.90 8.77 1.03
CA ASP A 418 11.06 7.73 0.44
C ASP A 418 10.36 8.11 -0.90
N PRO A 419 10.35 9.36 -1.45
CA PRO A 419 9.61 9.66 -2.67
C PRO A 419 10.15 8.94 -3.90
N TRP A 420 9.26 8.63 -4.84
CA TRP A 420 9.57 7.80 -5.98
C TRP A 420 10.60 8.46 -6.92
N GLY A 421 11.75 7.79 -7.08
CA GLY A 421 12.87 8.30 -7.87
C GLY A 421 13.83 9.24 -7.10
N PHE A 422 13.61 9.50 -5.81
CA PHE A 422 14.49 10.35 -5.01
C PHE A 422 15.80 9.63 -4.62
N ASP A 423 16.93 10.19 -5.04
CA ASP A 423 18.28 9.85 -4.58
C ASP A 423 18.80 10.94 -3.64
N SER A 424 19.10 10.57 -2.38
CA SER A 424 19.64 11.46 -1.37
C SER A 424 21.03 12.02 -1.69
N LYS A 425 21.74 11.46 -2.67
CA LYS A 425 23.03 11.96 -3.19
C LYS A 425 22.88 12.91 -4.38
N ASN A 426 21.70 12.99 -4.99
CA ASN A 426 21.41 13.82 -6.15
C ASN A 426 20.03 14.47 -6.00
N THR A 427 19.97 15.63 -5.37
CA THR A 427 18.70 16.35 -5.10
C THR A 427 17.91 16.73 -6.37
N LEU A 428 18.54 16.74 -7.55
CA LEU A 428 17.85 16.97 -8.83
C LEU A 428 17.00 15.76 -9.27
N SER A 429 17.26 14.56 -8.74
CA SER A 429 16.46 13.36 -9.02
C SER A 429 14.99 13.52 -8.57
N GLY A 430 14.77 14.16 -7.42
CA GLY A 430 13.45 14.44 -6.86
C GLY A 430 12.67 15.55 -7.56
N ALA A 431 13.29 16.32 -8.47
CA ALA A 431 12.67 17.50 -9.08
C ALA A 431 11.41 17.20 -9.92
N LEU A 432 11.19 15.92 -10.25
CA LEU A 432 10.10 15.44 -11.10
C LEU A 432 9.14 14.49 -10.35
N THR A 433 9.45 14.17 -9.09
CA THR A 433 8.58 13.40 -8.18
C THR A 433 7.43 14.27 -7.68
N ARG A 434 6.29 13.65 -7.35
CA ARG A 434 5.11 14.30 -6.75
C ARG A 434 4.24 13.28 -6.01
N ILE A 435 3.29 13.77 -5.22
CA ILE A 435 2.24 12.98 -4.55
C ILE A 435 0.91 13.46 -5.14
N TYR A 436 0.52 12.90 -6.28
CA TYR A 436 -0.74 13.23 -6.97
C TYR A 436 -1.75 12.07 -6.87
N ASP A 437 -3.03 12.41 -6.69
CA ASP A 437 -4.17 11.48 -6.69
C ASP A 437 -4.07 10.35 -5.64
N VAL A 438 -3.63 10.67 -4.43
CA VAL A 438 -3.42 9.68 -3.35
C VAL A 438 -4.61 9.67 -2.38
N LYS A 439 -5.11 8.48 -2.05
CA LYS A 439 -6.28 8.25 -1.19
C LYS A 439 -5.94 7.32 -0.05
N ILE A 440 -6.10 7.80 1.19
CA ILE A 440 -5.85 7.07 2.44
C ILE A 440 -7.19 7.00 3.21
N ASN A 441 -7.95 5.93 3.01
CA ASN A 441 -9.38 5.88 3.38
C ASN A 441 -9.74 4.73 4.33
N ASN A 442 -10.60 4.97 5.31
CA ASN A 442 -11.20 3.96 6.19
C ASN A 442 -10.21 3.08 6.99
N ASN A 443 -8.93 3.45 7.07
CA ASN A 443 -7.93 2.62 7.74
C ASN A 443 -8.08 2.72 9.27
N LYS A 444 -7.88 1.62 9.97
CA LYS A 444 -7.85 1.54 11.44
C LYS A 444 -6.41 1.38 11.90
N ILE A 445 -5.91 2.31 12.72
CA ILE A 445 -4.48 2.43 13.01
C ILE A 445 -4.27 2.81 14.48
N ASN A 446 -3.33 2.19 15.18
CA ASN A 446 -2.95 2.60 16.54
C ASN A 446 -1.83 3.67 16.57
N SER A 447 -1.66 4.43 15.50
CA SER A 447 -0.58 5.42 15.31
C SER A 447 -0.96 6.44 14.21
N TYR A 448 -0.06 7.37 13.91
CA TYR A 448 -0.30 8.52 13.03
C TYR A 448 -0.24 8.19 11.53
N ILE A 449 -0.96 9.00 10.73
CA ILE A 449 -0.81 9.08 9.28
C ILE A 449 0.09 10.28 8.96
N GLY A 450 1.13 10.09 8.14
CA GLY A 450 2.12 11.11 7.84
C GLY A 450 2.47 11.22 6.36
N ILE A 451 2.43 12.45 5.86
CA ILE A 451 3.13 12.92 4.68
C ILE A 451 4.16 13.90 5.23
N TYR A 452 5.40 13.45 5.49
CA TYR A 452 6.28 14.09 6.48
C TYR A 452 7.60 14.61 5.90
N ASP A 453 7.92 15.87 6.15
CA ASP A 453 9.15 16.55 5.73
C ASP A 453 9.32 16.63 4.19
N ILE A 454 8.26 16.28 3.45
CA ILE A 454 8.26 16.06 2.00
C ILE A 454 8.52 17.35 1.23
N GLN A 455 9.51 17.33 0.32
CA GLN A 455 9.85 18.42 -0.60
C GLN A 455 9.44 18.13 -2.07
N VAL A 456 8.21 17.64 -2.29
CA VAL A 456 7.62 17.49 -3.64
C VAL A 456 6.23 18.11 -3.70
N PRO A 457 5.68 18.43 -4.89
CA PRO A 457 4.30 18.89 -5.03
C PRO A 457 3.29 17.84 -4.51
N ILE A 458 2.27 18.29 -3.78
CA ILE A 458 1.17 17.45 -3.30
C ILE A 458 -0.12 17.93 -3.98
N SER A 459 -0.88 17.04 -4.60
CA SER A 459 -2.20 17.37 -5.17
C SER A 459 -3.23 16.24 -5.10
N ASN A 460 -4.50 16.58 -4.87
CA ASN A 460 -5.61 15.62 -4.73
C ASN A 460 -5.29 14.51 -3.74
N LEU A 461 -4.82 14.92 -2.55
CA LEU A 461 -4.53 14.03 -1.43
C LEU A 461 -5.77 13.95 -0.54
N GLN A 462 -6.30 12.75 -0.38
CA GLN A 462 -7.49 12.47 0.43
C GLN A 462 -7.07 11.58 1.61
N ILE A 463 -7.34 12.02 2.83
CA ILE A 463 -7.09 11.26 4.07
C ILE A 463 -8.42 11.25 4.82
N ASN A 464 -9.28 10.28 4.53
CA ASN A 464 -10.69 10.33 4.92
C ASN A 464 -11.18 9.12 5.73
N ASN A 465 -12.06 9.37 6.70
CA ASN A 465 -12.74 8.34 7.51
C ASN A 465 -11.84 7.35 8.28
N ASN A 466 -10.55 7.63 8.44
CA ASN A 466 -9.63 6.76 9.19
C ASN A 466 -9.89 6.86 10.70
N ASP A 467 -9.67 5.77 11.44
CA ASP A 467 -9.74 5.74 12.91
C ASP A 467 -8.33 5.53 13.48
N LEU A 468 -7.80 6.55 14.17
CA LEU A 468 -6.45 6.52 14.75
C LEU A 468 -6.44 6.12 16.24
N LEU A 469 -7.54 5.53 16.73
CA LEU A 469 -7.68 4.81 18.02
C LEU A 469 -7.24 5.60 19.27
N GLY A 470 -7.20 6.93 19.21
CA GLY A 470 -6.71 7.78 20.30
C GLY A 470 -5.18 7.74 20.48
N LYS A 471 -4.44 7.45 19.40
CA LYS A 471 -2.99 7.25 19.39
C LYS A 471 -2.25 8.00 18.27
N GLY A 472 -2.94 8.52 17.26
CA GLY A 472 -2.33 9.08 16.06
C GLY A 472 -2.84 10.45 15.66
N ASN A 473 -1.94 11.25 15.07
CA ASN A 473 -2.25 12.50 14.37
C ASN A 473 -2.47 12.25 12.87
N VAL A 474 -3.00 13.25 12.16
CA VAL A 474 -2.77 13.39 10.71
C VAL A 474 -1.75 14.50 10.46
N PHE A 475 -0.62 14.16 9.86
CA PHE A 475 0.44 15.10 9.46
C PHE A 475 0.52 15.22 7.94
N VAL A 476 0.41 16.45 7.40
CA VAL A 476 0.80 16.78 6.03
C VAL A 476 1.81 17.92 6.09
N PHE A 477 3.04 17.56 6.52
CA PHE A 477 4.10 18.47 6.90
C PHE A 477 5.14 18.63 5.80
N LYS A 478 5.52 19.88 5.49
CA LYS A 478 6.56 20.19 4.49
C LYS A 478 7.72 20.95 5.11
N LYS A 479 8.93 20.67 4.61
CA LYS A 479 10.18 21.32 5.01
C LYS A 479 10.36 22.70 4.36
N ASP A 480 9.93 22.81 3.11
CA ASP A 480 10.03 24.00 2.27
C ASP A 480 8.69 24.77 2.16
N ASN A 481 8.74 26.00 1.61
CA ASN A 481 7.58 26.81 1.18
C ASN A 481 7.58 27.03 -0.36
N VAL A 482 8.25 26.12 -1.10
CA VAL A 482 8.44 26.18 -2.56
C VAL A 482 7.38 25.32 -3.25
N HIS A 483 7.22 24.08 -2.78
CA HIS A 483 6.27 23.12 -3.33
C HIS A 483 4.88 23.31 -2.71
N ARG A 484 3.86 23.31 -3.56
CA ARG A 484 2.48 23.55 -3.14
C ARG A 484 1.81 22.33 -2.50
N ILE A 485 0.72 22.57 -1.76
CA ILE A 485 -0.30 21.58 -1.39
C ILE A 485 -1.63 22.04 -1.98
N ASP A 486 -2.17 21.29 -2.94
CA ASP A 486 -3.44 21.60 -3.59
C ASP A 486 -4.46 20.47 -3.42
N ASN A 487 -5.74 20.80 -3.21
CA ASN A 487 -6.81 19.79 -3.10
C ASN A 487 -6.52 18.72 -2.03
N LEU A 488 -6.20 19.20 -0.82
CA LEU A 488 -6.00 18.35 0.35
C LEU A 488 -7.33 18.21 1.09
N TYR A 489 -7.82 16.99 1.22
CA TYR A 489 -9.02 16.64 1.97
C TYR A 489 -8.62 15.81 3.18
N ILE A 490 -8.84 16.34 4.39
CA ILE A 490 -8.73 15.60 5.65
C ILE A 490 -10.12 15.60 6.28
N GLU A 491 -10.95 14.61 5.93
CA GLU A 491 -12.38 14.65 6.23
C GLU A 491 -12.91 13.38 6.94
N GLY A 492 -13.69 13.57 8.02
CA GLY A 492 -14.42 12.50 8.71
C GLY A 492 -13.58 11.53 9.55
N ASN A 493 -12.28 11.80 9.75
CA ASN A 493 -11.38 10.94 10.54
C ASN A 493 -11.67 11.03 12.04
N LYS A 494 -11.38 9.97 12.79
CA LYS A 494 -11.84 9.77 14.17
C LYS A 494 -10.71 9.42 15.13
N ASN A 495 -10.95 9.73 16.39
CA ASN A 495 -10.06 9.47 17.52
C ASN A 495 -8.63 10.02 17.30
N LEU A 496 -8.52 11.20 16.68
CA LEU A 496 -7.24 11.84 16.38
C LEU A 496 -6.62 12.48 17.62
N THR A 497 -5.30 12.40 17.80
CA THR A 497 -4.56 13.22 18.78
C THR A 497 -4.22 14.62 18.25
N GLY A 498 -4.59 14.95 17.01
CA GLY A 498 -4.34 16.24 16.37
C GLY A 498 -4.24 16.17 14.85
N ILE A 499 -4.21 17.33 14.20
CA ILE A 499 -3.98 17.52 12.76
C ILE A 499 -2.93 18.62 12.58
N SER A 500 -2.00 18.46 11.62
CA SER A 500 -1.10 19.56 11.24
C SER A 500 -0.77 19.55 9.75
N VAL A 501 -1.03 20.67 9.07
CA VAL A 501 -0.88 20.86 7.62
C VAL A 501 0.06 22.03 7.32
N GLY A 502 0.93 21.86 6.33
CA GLY A 502 1.85 22.88 5.84
C GLY A 502 3.22 22.85 6.52
N LYS A 503 3.95 23.96 6.42
CA LYS A 503 5.23 24.15 7.11
C LYS A 503 5.00 24.95 8.40
N ARG A 504 5.50 24.47 9.52
CA ARG A 504 5.51 25.22 10.78
C ARG A 504 6.51 26.38 10.69
N VAL A 505 6.07 27.61 10.92
CA VAL A 505 6.93 28.81 10.90
C VAL A 505 7.21 29.38 12.30
N SER A 506 6.29 29.18 13.25
CA SER A 506 6.51 29.47 14.67
C SER A 506 5.71 28.48 15.54
N THR A 507 5.47 28.76 16.83
CA THR A 507 4.59 27.92 17.64
C THR A 507 3.13 28.26 17.34
N GLY A 508 2.39 27.27 16.83
CA GLY A 508 0.98 27.39 16.46
C GLY A 508 0.70 27.96 15.07
N VAL A 509 1.70 28.57 14.41
CA VAL A 509 1.54 29.20 13.08
C VAL A 509 2.15 28.32 11.99
N TYR A 510 1.37 28.06 10.94
CA TYR A 510 1.75 27.25 9.79
C TYR A 510 1.49 28.01 8.49
N GLU A 511 2.35 27.82 7.50
CA GLU A 511 2.24 28.46 6.19
C GLU A 511 2.34 27.40 5.09
N MET A 512 1.69 27.66 3.95
CA MET A 512 1.90 26.90 2.72
C MET A 512 1.37 27.65 1.51
N LYS A 513 1.95 27.42 0.33
CA LYS A 513 1.36 27.83 -0.96
C LYS A 513 0.42 26.72 -1.45
N GLY A 514 -0.75 27.09 -1.97
CA GLY A 514 -1.74 26.10 -2.38
C GLY A 514 -3.18 26.58 -2.27
N SER A 515 -4.11 25.76 -2.72
CA SER A 515 -5.56 25.98 -2.82
C SER A 515 -6.34 24.71 -2.43
N ASN A 516 -7.65 24.80 -2.24
CA ASN A 516 -8.52 23.65 -1.95
C ASN A 516 -8.05 22.80 -0.75
N ILE A 517 -7.59 23.44 0.34
CA ILE A 517 -7.21 22.73 1.58
C ILE A 517 -8.44 22.68 2.50
N PHE A 518 -8.98 21.48 2.71
CA PHE A 518 -10.19 21.20 3.47
C PHE A 518 -9.88 20.28 4.66
N ILE A 519 -10.25 20.72 5.86
CA ILE A 519 -10.13 19.93 7.09
C ILE A 519 -11.50 19.93 7.76
N ARG A 520 -12.28 18.86 7.59
CA ARG A 520 -13.70 18.86 7.98
C ARG A 520 -14.20 17.64 8.74
N ASN A 521 -15.19 17.87 9.61
CA ASN A 521 -15.97 16.81 10.25
C ASN A 521 -15.12 15.77 11.00
N ASN A 522 -13.87 16.09 11.36
CA ASN A 522 -12.98 15.18 12.08
C ASN A 522 -13.29 15.21 13.58
N THR A 523 -13.00 14.13 14.29
CA THR A 523 -13.19 14.04 15.74
C THR A 523 -11.88 13.68 16.43
N GLY A 524 -11.40 14.57 17.28
CA GLY A 524 -10.24 14.35 18.14
C GLY A 524 -10.55 13.51 19.39
N ILE A 525 -9.50 13.13 20.09
CA ILE A 525 -9.55 12.90 21.54
C ILE A 525 -9.10 14.17 22.26
N SER A 526 -9.77 14.48 23.39
CA SER A 526 -9.65 15.78 24.07
C SER A 526 -8.20 16.18 24.34
N GLY A 527 -7.83 17.39 23.91
CA GLY A 527 -6.49 17.97 24.09
C GLY A 527 -5.58 17.96 22.86
N GLY A 528 -5.99 17.34 21.74
CA GLY A 528 -5.30 17.47 20.45
C GLY A 528 -5.63 18.78 19.73
N ASP A 529 -4.73 19.31 18.90
CA ASP A 529 -4.92 20.58 18.17
C ASP A 529 -5.11 20.41 16.66
N VAL A 530 -5.68 21.41 15.99
CA VAL A 530 -5.82 21.49 14.53
C VAL A 530 -5.01 22.67 13.97
N TYR A 531 -3.87 22.38 13.35
CA TYR A 531 -2.96 23.35 12.75
C TYR A 531 -2.99 23.33 11.22
N PHE A 532 -3.09 24.49 10.58
CA PHE A 532 -3.33 24.61 9.14
C PHE A 532 -2.89 25.97 8.58
N PRO A 533 -2.60 26.10 7.27
CA PRO A 533 -2.21 27.37 6.65
C PRO A 533 -3.42 28.28 6.31
N PRO A 534 -3.22 29.60 6.09
CA PRO A 534 -4.29 30.62 6.08
C PRO A 534 -5.46 30.37 5.13
N GLN A 535 -5.20 29.80 3.95
CA GLN A 535 -6.18 29.52 2.89
C GLN A 535 -7.14 28.36 3.23
N SER A 536 -6.85 27.59 4.27
CA SER A 536 -7.60 26.37 4.59
C SER A 536 -9.03 26.66 5.02
N ILE A 537 -9.94 25.76 4.65
CA ILE A 537 -11.34 25.77 5.07
C ILE A 537 -11.50 24.68 6.13
N VAL A 538 -11.83 25.10 7.35
CA VAL A 538 -11.75 24.28 8.56
C VAL A 538 -13.09 24.33 9.30
N GLU A 539 -13.88 23.26 9.17
CA GLU A 539 -15.32 23.28 9.48
C GLU A 539 -15.74 22.00 10.23
N ASN A 540 -16.64 22.12 11.21
CA ASN A 540 -17.25 20.99 11.95
C ASN A 540 -16.27 20.00 12.63
N ASN A 541 -15.01 20.39 12.89
CA ASN A 541 -14.08 19.54 13.63
C ASN A 541 -14.40 19.59 15.14
N THR A 542 -14.43 18.44 15.81
CA THR A 542 -14.91 18.30 17.19
C THR A 542 -13.87 17.66 18.11
N ASN A 543 -13.96 17.92 19.41
CA ASN A 543 -13.10 17.35 20.47
C ASN A 543 -11.58 17.68 20.35
N PHE A 544 -11.24 18.81 19.73
CA PHE A 544 -9.90 19.39 19.72
C PHE A 544 -9.78 20.51 20.78
N GLY A 545 -8.58 20.72 21.31
CA GLY A 545 -8.27 21.74 22.33
C GLY A 545 -8.17 23.15 21.76
N ALA A 546 -7.35 23.32 20.70
CA ALA A 546 -7.25 24.58 19.97
C ALA A 546 -7.24 24.39 18.44
N SER A 547 -7.30 25.52 17.74
CA SER A 547 -7.14 25.62 16.29
C SER A 547 -6.36 26.89 15.95
N SER A 548 -5.49 26.83 14.95
CA SER A 548 -4.74 28.03 14.50
C SER A 548 -5.68 29.12 13.98
N VAL A 549 -5.49 30.37 14.40
CA VAL A 549 -6.28 31.52 13.96
C VAL A 549 -5.38 32.50 13.20
N TYR A 550 -5.83 32.97 12.04
CA TYR A 550 -5.13 33.95 11.22
C TYR A 550 -5.81 35.31 11.32
N THR A 551 -5.09 36.30 11.87
CA THR A 551 -5.51 37.70 11.95
C THR A 551 -5.25 38.46 10.65
N ASP A 552 -4.23 38.03 9.90
CA ASP A 552 -3.67 38.80 8.80
C ASP A 552 -4.32 38.38 7.48
N LYS A 553 -4.84 39.35 6.73
CA LYS A 553 -5.44 39.06 5.41
C LYS A 553 -4.34 38.71 4.40
N SER A 554 -4.58 37.65 3.63
CA SER A 554 -3.73 37.21 2.53
C SER A 554 -4.59 36.93 1.29
N LEU A 555 -4.22 37.48 0.13
CA LEU A 555 -4.98 37.31 -1.12
C LEU A 555 -4.49 36.08 -1.90
N ILE A 556 -4.70 34.90 -1.30
CA ILE A 556 -4.31 33.59 -1.83
C ILE A 556 -5.56 32.90 -2.43
N PRO A 557 -5.47 32.22 -3.59
CA PRO A 557 -6.58 31.41 -4.10
C PRO A 557 -6.99 30.31 -3.13
N ILE A 558 -8.28 30.24 -2.80
CA ILE A 558 -8.87 29.09 -2.07
C ILE A 558 -9.27 27.96 -3.01
N MET A 559 -9.35 28.20 -4.33
CA MET A 559 -9.68 27.19 -5.34
C MET A 559 -8.98 27.50 -6.67
N GLU A 560 -8.43 26.47 -7.30
CA GLU A 560 -7.99 26.43 -8.70
C GLU A 560 -8.84 25.40 -9.47
N SER A 561 -9.35 25.77 -10.65
CA SER A 561 -10.09 24.88 -11.55
C SER A 561 -9.63 25.11 -13.00
N PRO A 562 -9.22 24.07 -13.76
CA PRO A 562 -8.82 22.75 -13.27
C PRO A 562 -7.66 22.90 -12.27
N TYR A 563 -7.57 21.99 -11.30
CA TYR A 563 -6.63 22.14 -10.19
C TYR A 563 -5.16 21.80 -10.57
N GLN A 564 -4.19 22.29 -9.79
CA GLN A 564 -2.77 21.99 -9.97
C GLN A 564 -2.49 20.48 -10.05
N GLY A 565 -2.00 19.99 -11.18
CA GLY A 565 -1.69 18.58 -11.43
C GLY A 565 -2.84 17.74 -12.00
N ALA A 566 -4.04 18.29 -12.17
CA ALA A 566 -5.21 17.53 -12.61
C ALA A 566 -4.98 16.80 -13.95
N TYR A 567 -5.34 15.51 -14.01
CA TYR A 567 -5.26 14.68 -15.21
C TYR A 567 -6.60 14.60 -15.96
N SER A 568 -6.52 14.28 -17.25
CA SER A 568 -7.68 14.04 -18.14
C SER A 568 -8.78 15.10 -18.05
N VAL A 569 -8.35 16.37 -17.97
CA VAL A 569 -9.24 17.52 -17.96
C VAL A 569 -9.98 17.59 -19.30
N PRO A 570 -11.33 17.64 -19.32
CA PRO A 570 -12.09 17.77 -20.56
C PRO A 570 -11.67 19.00 -21.36
N PHE A 571 -11.59 18.88 -22.69
CA PHE A 571 -11.07 19.98 -23.53
C PHE A 571 -11.86 21.30 -23.42
N ASN A 572 -13.15 21.21 -23.03
CA ASN A 572 -14.07 22.32 -22.81
C ASN A 572 -14.19 22.74 -21.32
N ALA A 573 -13.32 22.28 -20.43
CA ALA A 573 -13.37 22.63 -19.01
C ALA A 573 -13.23 24.16 -18.80
N PRO A 574 -13.97 24.74 -17.84
CA PRO A 574 -13.79 26.14 -17.45
C PRO A 574 -12.46 26.32 -16.71
N ILE A 575 -11.86 27.50 -16.84
CA ILE A 575 -10.63 27.87 -16.13
C ILE A 575 -10.99 28.99 -15.14
N GLU A 576 -10.85 28.74 -13.84
CA GLU A 576 -11.30 29.64 -12.77
C GLU A 576 -10.35 29.65 -11.57
N LEU A 577 -10.30 30.80 -10.89
CA LEU A 577 -9.77 30.98 -9.54
C LEU A 577 -10.89 31.47 -8.61
N ALA A 578 -10.89 31.04 -7.34
CA ALA A 578 -11.73 31.66 -6.31
C ALA A 578 -10.93 32.06 -5.07
N PHE A 579 -11.40 33.10 -4.37
CA PHE A 579 -10.76 33.71 -3.19
C PHE A 579 -11.72 33.76 -1.99
N ARG A 580 -11.20 33.96 -0.78
CA ARG A 580 -12.04 34.04 0.45
C ARG A 580 -12.87 35.33 0.52
N ASP A 581 -12.28 36.45 0.15
CA ASP A 581 -12.93 37.76 0.07
C ASP A 581 -13.41 38.06 -1.36
N ASN A 582 -14.36 39.00 -1.51
CA ASN A 582 -14.67 39.58 -2.82
C ASN A 582 -13.47 40.36 -3.36
N ILE A 583 -13.28 40.30 -4.68
CA ILE A 583 -12.12 40.89 -5.37
C ILE A 583 -12.53 41.89 -6.44
N GLU A 584 -11.62 42.81 -6.78
CA GLU A 584 -11.75 43.75 -7.89
C GLU A 584 -10.47 43.78 -8.74
N ALA A 585 -10.62 44.15 -10.02
CA ALA A 585 -9.56 44.12 -10.99
C ALA A 585 -8.58 45.29 -10.79
N VAL A 586 -7.28 44.99 -10.90
CA VAL A 586 -6.21 46.00 -11.00
C VAL A 586 -5.61 45.98 -12.41
N ASN A 587 -5.22 44.80 -12.91
CA ASN A 587 -4.85 44.58 -14.30
C ASN A 587 -4.98 43.10 -14.71
N LEU A 588 -6.00 42.78 -15.52
CA LEU A 588 -6.22 41.41 -16.02
C LEU A 588 -5.58 41.15 -17.41
N ALA A 589 -5.06 42.17 -18.10
CA ALA A 589 -4.63 42.06 -19.51
C ALA A 589 -3.38 41.20 -19.73
N ASN A 590 -2.60 40.96 -18.67
CA ASN A 590 -1.35 40.19 -18.70
C ASN A 590 -1.52 38.73 -18.21
N ILE A 591 -2.75 38.26 -18.01
CA ILE A 591 -3.04 36.85 -17.71
C ILE A 591 -2.79 36.02 -18.98
N SER A 592 -2.10 34.89 -18.85
CA SER A 592 -1.70 34.07 -20.01
C SER A 592 -1.75 32.57 -19.72
N MET A 593 -1.82 31.77 -20.78
CA MET A 593 -1.78 30.31 -20.74
C MET A 593 -0.74 29.78 -21.75
N LYS A 594 -0.11 28.65 -21.45
CA LYS A 594 0.91 28.03 -22.30
C LYS A 594 0.74 26.51 -22.35
N ALA A 595 0.74 25.90 -23.54
CA ALA A 595 0.83 24.45 -23.69
C ALA A 595 2.28 23.94 -23.57
N GLU A 596 2.46 22.67 -23.24
CA GLU A 596 3.75 21.97 -23.18
C GLU A 596 4.49 21.98 -24.53
N SER A 597 3.74 22.02 -25.65
CA SER A 597 4.29 22.16 -27.00
C SER A 597 4.59 23.60 -27.44
N ASP A 598 4.10 24.60 -26.72
CA ASP A 598 4.24 26.00 -27.13
C ASP A 598 5.63 26.54 -26.78
N VAL A 599 6.15 27.47 -27.59
CA VAL A 599 7.37 28.21 -27.25
C VAL A 599 7.06 29.36 -26.29
N ILE A 600 5.98 30.10 -26.54
CA ILE A 600 5.61 31.36 -25.86
C ILE A 600 4.23 31.19 -25.18
N SER A 601 3.95 31.91 -24.09
CA SER A 601 2.60 31.95 -23.51
C SER A 601 1.66 32.84 -24.34
N THR A 602 0.42 32.41 -24.48
CA THR A 602 -0.65 33.13 -25.19
C THR A 602 -1.46 33.94 -24.17
N PRO A 603 -1.65 35.27 -24.34
CA PRO A 603 -2.56 36.05 -23.52
C PRO A 603 -4.00 35.51 -23.62
N VAL A 604 -4.72 35.49 -22.50
CA VAL A 604 -6.12 35.03 -22.42
C VAL A 604 -7.00 36.10 -21.80
N THR A 605 -8.27 36.17 -22.19
CA THR A 605 -9.19 37.13 -21.57
C THR A 605 -9.67 36.60 -20.23
N ALA A 606 -9.92 37.50 -19.29
CA ALA A 606 -10.42 37.16 -17.96
C ALA A 606 -11.43 38.21 -17.47
N SER A 607 -12.35 37.76 -16.62
CA SER A 607 -13.36 38.60 -15.96
C SER A 607 -13.46 38.24 -14.48
N ILE A 608 -14.11 39.12 -13.69
CA ILE A 608 -14.35 38.88 -12.26
C ILE A 608 -15.84 38.69 -12.00
N SER A 609 -16.16 37.76 -11.10
CA SER A 609 -17.51 37.55 -10.59
C SER A 609 -17.46 37.35 -9.08
N GLY A 610 -17.73 38.41 -8.31
CA GLY A 610 -17.69 38.40 -6.84
C GLY A 610 -16.30 38.09 -6.28
N ASN A 611 -16.09 36.85 -5.84
CA ASN A 611 -14.82 36.33 -5.32
C ASN A 611 -14.06 35.45 -6.34
N LYS A 612 -14.49 35.39 -7.61
CA LYS A 612 -13.87 34.58 -8.67
C LYS A 612 -13.19 35.41 -9.76
N ILE A 613 -12.12 34.85 -10.34
CA ILE A 613 -11.66 35.17 -11.70
C ILE A 613 -12.11 34.04 -12.62
N ILE A 614 -12.73 34.37 -13.75
CA ILE A 614 -13.09 33.44 -14.83
C ILE A 614 -12.17 33.73 -16.01
N ILE A 615 -11.49 32.72 -16.52
CA ILE A 615 -10.47 32.82 -17.59
C ILE A 615 -10.97 32.10 -18.85
N SER A 616 -10.81 32.73 -20.01
CA SER A 616 -11.17 32.12 -21.30
C SER A 616 -10.29 30.91 -21.60
N ASN A 617 -10.90 29.73 -21.79
CA ASN A 617 -10.21 28.57 -22.36
C ASN A 617 -9.96 28.80 -23.88
N PRO A 618 -8.71 28.92 -24.36
CA PRO A 618 -8.38 29.19 -25.77
C PRO A 618 -8.44 27.93 -26.66
N GLY A 619 -9.06 26.85 -26.16
CA GLY A 619 -9.12 25.54 -26.78
C GLY A 619 -7.92 24.68 -26.39
N LEU A 620 -8.09 23.89 -25.32
CA LEU A 620 -7.29 22.68 -25.06
C LEU A 620 -7.52 21.68 -26.20
N LYS A 621 -6.45 21.05 -26.74
CA LYS A 621 -6.54 20.38 -28.06
C LYS A 621 -5.93 18.96 -28.12
N LYS A 622 -5.10 18.56 -27.16
CA LYS A 622 -4.27 17.34 -27.27
C LYS A 622 -4.31 16.50 -25.99
N ASN A 623 -4.45 15.18 -26.17
CA ASN A 623 -4.58 14.23 -25.07
C ASN A 623 -3.26 14.10 -24.28
N MET A 624 -3.36 14.17 -22.95
CA MET A 624 -2.28 14.19 -21.94
C MET A 624 -1.27 15.34 -22.05
N GLU A 625 -1.52 16.35 -22.89
CA GLU A 625 -0.69 17.56 -22.96
C GLU A 625 -0.88 18.44 -21.72
N GLN A 626 0.24 18.91 -21.15
CA GLN A 626 0.19 19.87 -20.05
C GLN A 626 -0.12 21.28 -20.55
N TYR A 627 -0.95 22.00 -19.81
CA TYR A 627 -1.19 23.42 -19.97
C TYR A 627 -0.90 24.10 -18.64
N SER A 628 -0.24 25.26 -18.69
CA SER A 628 0.09 26.09 -17.53
C SER A 628 -0.59 27.45 -17.64
N VAL A 629 -1.23 27.92 -16.57
CA VAL A 629 -1.87 29.23 -16.47
C VAL A 629 -1.03 30.14 -15.58
N PHE A 630 -0.94 31.43 -15.92
CA PHE A 630 -0.20 32.43 -15.15
C PHE A 630 -1.01 33.73 -14.98
N VAL A 631 -1.17 34.14 -13.72
CA VAL A 631 -1.76 35.41 -13.30
C VAL A 631 -0.66 36.25 -12.61
N PRO A 632 -0.25 37.39 -13.18
CA PRO A 632 0.78 38.25 -12.61
C PRO A 632 0.49 38.76 -11.20
N GLN A 633 1.54 39.14 -10.47
CA GLN A 633 1.43 39.93 -9.26
C GLN A 633 0.72 41.26 -9.56
N GLY A 634 -0.18 41.70 -8.68
CA GLY A 634 -0.92 42.95 -8.85
C GLY A 634 -2.02 42.93 -9.92
N SER A 635 -2.52 41.76 -10.30
CA SER A 635 -3.66 41.64 -11.23
C SER A 635 -5.01 41.95 -10.58
N ILE A 636 -5.17 41.67 -9.28
CA ILE A 636 -6.39 41.89 -8.49
C ILE A 636 -6.08 42.43 -7.09
N ARG A 637 -7.10 42.95 -6.40
CA ARG A 637 -7.08 43.27 -4.96
C ARG A 637 -8.39 42.90 -4.28
N ILE A 638 -8.39 42.85 -2.95
CA ILE A 638 -9.63 42.72 -2.16
C ILE A 638 -10.46 44.01 -2.28
N VAL A 639 -11.78 43.88 -2.46
CA VAL A 639 -12.70 45.02 -2.55
C VAL A 639 -12.58 45.92 -1.31
N GLY A 640 -12.37 47.22 -1.52
CA GLY A 640 -12.21 48.20 -0.45
C GLY A 640 -10.91 48.08 0.36
N ASN A 641 -9.88 47.38 -0.16
CA ASN A 641 -8.59 47.20 0.50
C ASN A 641 -7.41 47.43 -0.48
N SER A 642 -6.22 47.67 0.03
CA SER A 642 -4.99 47.85 -0.78
C SER A 642 -4.24 46.54 -1.08
N LEU A 643 -4.56 45.45 -0.38
CA LEU A 643 -3.88 44.15 -0.53
C LEU A 643 -4.12 43.54 -1.92
N GLN A 644 -3.04 43.34 -2.66
CA GLN A 644 -3.00 42.73 -4.00
C GLN A 644 -2.54 41.26 -3.95
N ASN A 645 -2.70 40.55 -5.07
CA ASN A 645 -2.20 39.17 -5.20
C ASN A 645 -0.71 39.13 -5.54
N ASP A 646 0.00 38.13 -5.02
CA ASP A 646 1.28 37.68 -5.57
C ASP A 646 1.10 36.96 -6.91
N SER A 647 2.20 36.66 -7.61
CA SER A 647 2.15 35.87 -8.84
C SER A 647 1.60 34.47 -8.58
N ILE A 648 0.52 34.13 -9.29
CA ILE A 648 -0.16 32.83 -9.21
C ILE A 648 0.11 32.08 -10.50
N GLY A 649 0.50 30.82 -10.39
CA GLY A 649 0.68 29.93 -11.54
C GLY A 649 0.42 28.48 -11.14
N TRP A 650 -0.20 27.74 -12.05
CA TRP A 650 -0.51 26.33 -11.89
C TRP A 650 -0.60 25.63 -13.26
N SER A 651 -0.64 24.30 -13.26
CA SER A 651 -0.72 23.49 -14.49
C SER A 651 -1.64 22.28 -14.35
N PHE A 652 -2.17 21.78 -15.47
CA PHE A 652 -3.01 20.58 -15.56
C PHE A 652 -2.80 19.87 -16.92
N ARG A 653 -3.29 18.64 -17.09
CA ARG A 653 -3.22 17.87 -18.35
C ARG A 653 -4.61 17.61 -18.92
N ALA A 654 -4.84 18.02 -20.17
CA ALA A 654 -6.12 17.82 -20.84
C ALA A 654 -6.22 16.40 -21.44
N GLY A 655 -7.41 15.81 -21.51
CA GLY A 655 -7.58 14.50 -22.14
C GLY A 655 -8.97 13.88 -22.01
N ASN A 656 -9.18 12.82 -22.79
CA ASN A 656 -10.44 12.08 -22.88
C ASN A 656 -10.42 10.71 -22.15
N THR A 657 -9.26 10.29 -21.62
CA THR A 657 -9.05 8.94 -21.09
C THR A 657 -9.13 8.88 -19.57
N PHE A 658 -10.15 8.24 -19.02
CA PHE A 658 -10.17 7.88 -17.58
C PHE A 658 -9.10 6.81 -17.31
N THR A 659 -8.08 7.13 -16.52
CA THR A 659 -7.17 6.15 -15.91
C THR A 659 -7.85 5.46 -14.73
N SER A 660 -8.94 4.73 -15.01
CA SER A 660 -9.48 3.75 -14.07
C SER A 660 -8.41 2.69 -13.81
N THR A 661 -8.21 2.30 -12.55
CA THR A 661 -7.19 1.33 -12.13
C THR A 661 -7.57 -0.12 -12.48
N GLY A 662 -8.64 -0.35 -13.26
CA GLY A 662 -9.15 -1.68 -13.61
C GLY A 662 -9.81 -2.43 -12.45
N ILE A 663 -9.71 -1.90 -11.22
CA ILE A 663 -10.25 -2.47 -9.98
C ILE A 663 -11.07 -1.40 -9.26
N GLU A 664 -12.08 -0.87 -9.96
CA GLU A 664 -13.18 -0.18 -9.30
C GLU A 664 -13.89 -1.16 -8.36
N LYS A 665 -14.15 -0.73 -7.12
CA LYS A 665 -15.11 -1.44 -6.26
C LYS A 665 -16.46 -1.45 -7.00
N PRO A 666 -17.25 -2.55 -6.97
CA PRO A 666 -18.61 -2.57 -7.53
C PRO A 666 -19.39 -1.35 -7.03
N ILE A 667 -20.21 -0.72 -7.89
CA ILE A 667 -20.59 0.71 -7.76
C ILE A 667 -21.74 0.91 -6.74
N ALA A 668 -21.88 -0.02 -5.80
CA ALA A 668 -22.96 -0.18 -4.82
C ALA A 668 -23.14 0.96 -3.80
N ASN A 669 -22.27 1.98 -3.80
CA ASN A 669 -22.26 3.08 -2.81
C ASN A 669 -22.21 4.50 -3.40
N GLN A 670 -22.27 4.69 -4.73
CA GLN A 670 -22.26 6.06 -5.31
C GLN A 670 -23.65 6.67 -5.54
N TYR A 671 -24.70 5.86 -5.41
CA TYR A 671 -26.10 6.28 -5.48
C TYR A 671 -26.94 5.53 -4.44
N GLN A 672 -28.04 6.14 -4.00
CA GLN A 672 -29.04 5.50 -3.13
C GLN A 672 -30.44 5.83 -3.63
N PHE A 673 -31.38 4.89 -3.55
CA PHE A 673 -32.78 5.12 -3.94
C PHE A 673 -33.75 4.80 -2.79
N TYR A 674 -34.66 5.72 -2.50
CA TYR A 674 -35.55 5.65 -1.34
C TYR A 674 -36.88 6.42 -1.57
N PRO A 675 -37.98 6.06 -0.89
CA PRO A 675 -38.15 4.85 -0.08
C PRO A 675 -38.26 3.59 -0.94
N ASN A 676 -37.80 2.44 -0.42
CA ASN A 676 -38.02 1.14 -1.03
C ASN A 676 -38.37 0.13 0.09
N PRO A 677 -39.60 -0.42 0.16
CA PRO A 677 -40.71 -0.24 -0.78
C PRO A 677 -41.21 1.20 -0.93
N ALA A 678 -41.58 1.54 -2.16
CA ALA A 678 -42.17 2.81 -2.56
C ALA A 678 -43.70 2.72 -2.65
N THR A 679 -44.36 3.87 -2.69
CA THR A 679 -45.77 4.00 -3.08
C THR A 679 -45.88 4.88 -4.33
N ASN A 680 -45.73 6.20 -4.15
CA ASN A 680 -46.04 7.19 -5.18
C ASN A 680 -44.81 7.73 -5.92
N ARG A 681 -43.60 7.54 -5.36
CA ARG A 681 -42.32 8.01 -5.92
C ARG A 681 -41.13 7.25 -5.33
N ILE A 682 -39.99 7.30 -6.03
CA ILE A 682 -38.66 7.18 -5.43
C ILE A 682 -37.85 8.46 -5.68
N THR A 683 -36.95 8.76 -4.76
CA THR A 683 -35.83 9.69 -4.93
C THR A 683 -34.58 8.87 -5.15
N ILE A 684 -33.81 9.17 -6.20
CA ILE A 684 -32.44 8.69 -6.40
C ILE A 684 -31.51 9.83 -6.04
N SER A 685 -30.71 9.63 -4.98
CA SER A 685 -29.59 10.49 -4.63
C SER A 685 -28.35 10.02 -5.38
N SER A 686 -27.70 10.91 -6.12
CA SER A 686 -26.41 10.68 -6.77
C SER A 686 -25.38 11.70 -6.29
N GLY A 687 -24.20 11.22 -5.90
CA GLY A 687 -23.05 12.06 -5.54
C GLY A 687 -22.07 12.32 -6.69
N ILE A 688 -22.50 12.11 -7.96
CA ILE A 688 -21.63 12.07 -9.13
C ILE A 688 -21.99 13.16 -10.14
N ASP A 689 -20.98 13.86 -10.66
CA ASP A 689 -21.07 14.86 -11.75
C ASP A 689 -21.18 14.24 -13.16
N LYS A 690 -21.74 13.02 -13.27
CA LYS A 690 -21.92 12.30 -14.54
C LYS A 690 -23.40 12.10 -14.83
N SER A 691 -23.76 12.27 -16.10
CA SER A 691 -25.07 11.86 -16.62
C SER A 691 -25.21 10.34 -16.52
N LEU A 692 -26.25 9.87 -15.80
CA LEU A 692 -26.57 8.47 -15.61
C LEU A 692 -27.98 8.15 -16.11
N GLN A 693 -28.10 7.09 -16.88
CA GLN A 693 -29.37 6.64 -17.42
C GLN A 693 -30.10 5.74 -16.43
N VAL A 694 -31.18 6.23 -15.83
CA VAL A 694 -32.09 5.42 -15.02
C VAL A 694 -33.15 4.79 -15.92
N LYS A 695 -33.36 3.49 -15.78
CA LYS A 695 -34.37 2.71 -16.51
C LYS A 695 -35.21 1.91 -15.49
N LEU A 696 -36.49 1.68 -15.76
CA LEU A 696 -37.31 0.74 -14.99
C LEU A 696 -37.91 -0.30 -15.93
N PHE A 697 -37.93 -1.56 -15.50
CA PHE A 697 -38.44 -2.70 -16.24
C PHE A 697 -39.47 -3.50 -15.42
N SER A 698 -40.45 -4.11 -16.09
CA SER A 698 -41.27 -5.19 -15.50
C SER A 698 -40.43 -6.46 -15.28
N LEU A 699 -40.97 -7.43 -14.55
CA LEU A 699 -40.33 -8.75 -14.39
C LEU A 699 -40.18 -9.49 -15.72
N ASP A 700 -41.05 -9.21 -16.69
CA ASP A 700 -41.02 -9.76 -18.06
C ASP A 700 -40.00 -9.04 -18.98
N GLY A 701 -39.16 -8.16 -18.43
CA GLY A 701 -38.09 -7.46 -19.16
C GLY A 701 -38.56 -6.28 -20.03
N ILE A 702 -39.82 -5.86 -19.93
CA ILE A 702 -40.34 -4.71 -20.70
C ILE A 702 -39.90 -3.41 -20.03
N GLN A 703 -39.19 -2.54 -20.76
CA GLN A 703 -38.80 -1.21 -20.25
C GLN A 703 -40.03 -0.28 -20.18
N ILE A 704 -40.38 0.15 -18.97
CA ILE A 704 -41.56 0.98 -18.66
C ILE A 704 -41.21 2.44 -18.30
N TYR A 705 -39.94 2.73 -18.01
CA TYR A 705 -39.45 4.09 -17.75
C TYR A 705 -37.99 4.24 -18.19
N LYS A 706 -37.61 5.44 -18.63
CA LYS A 706 -36.22 5.84 -18.90
C LYS A 706 -36.04 7.35 -18.69
N LYS A 707 -34.96 7.77 -18.03
CA LYS A 707 -34.59 9.18 -17.79
C LYS A 707 -33.09 9.32 -17.52
N GLU A 708 -32.45 10.35 -18.05
CA GLU A 708 -31.09 10.76 -17.64
C GLU A 708 -31.13 11.59 -16.34
N ILE A 709 -30.18 11.35 -15.44
CA ILE A 709 -29.97 12.11 -14.21
C ILE A 709 -28.55 12.68 -14.21
N ASN A 710 -28.41 14.00 -14.01
CA ASN A 710 -27.14 14.69 -14.30
C ASN A 710 -26.40 15.23 -13.06
N GLN A 711 -27.09 15.35 -11.92
CA GLN A 711 -26.55 15.70 -10.59
C GLN A 711 -27.67 15.59 -9.53
N GLY A 712 -27.30 15.30 -8.27
CA GLY A 712 -28.18 15.46 -7.10
C GLY A 712 -29.39 14.51 -7.00
N ASN A 713 -30.42 14.96 -6.27
CA ASN A 713 -31.63 14.18 -5.97
C ASN A 713 -32.64 14.22 -7.13
N THR A 714 -32.75 13.12 -7.89
CA THR A 714 -33.82 12.97 -8.90
C THR A 714 -35.02 12.23 -8.34
N ILE A 715 -36.20 12.85 -8.40
CA ILE A 715 -37.47 12.18 -8.13
C ILE A 715 -38.00 11.51 -9.41
N ILE A 716 -38.45 10.25 -9.26
CA ILE A 716 -39.19 9.46 -10.26
C ILE A 716 -40.59 9.20 -9.70
N PRO A 717 -41.67 9.69 -10.34
CA PRO A 717 -43.04 9.36 -9.96
C PRO A 717 -43.39 7.93 -10.37
N LEU A 718 -44.16 7.24 -9.53
CA LEU A 718 -44.57 5.85 -9.73
C LEU A 718 -46.09 5.68 -9.85
N ASN A 719 -46.86 6.78 -9.76
CA ASN A 719 -48.33 6.81 -9.71
C ASN A 719 -49.04 6.10 -10.88
N SER A 720 -48.36 5.92 -12.01
CA SER A 720 -48.89 5.27 -13.22
C SER A 720 -48.55 3.77 -13.31
N LEU A 721 -47.91 3.21 -12.29
CA LEU A 721 -47.46 1.81 -12.26
C LEU A 721 -48.33 0.99 -11.29
N LEU A 722 -48.45 -0.31 -11.58
CA LEU A 722 -49.16 -1.24 -10.71
C LEU A 722 -48.32 -1.57 -9.46
N LYS A 723 -48.99 -2.09 -8.44
CA LYS A 723 -48.34 -2.61 -7.22
C LYS A 723 -47.63 -3.92 -7.56
N GLY A 724 -46.37 -4.06 -7.18
CA GLY A 724 -45.56 -5.20 -7.62
C GLY A 724 -44.06 -5.02 -7.40
N VAL A 725 -43.27 -5.89 -8.03
CA VAL A 725 -41.80 -5.86 -8.04
C VAL A 725 -41.33 -5.45 -9.43
N TYR A 726 -40.33 -4.58 -9.49
CA TYR A 726 -39.76 -4.04 -10.73
C TYR A 726 -38.23 -4.06 -10.67
N LEU A 727 -37.59 -4.12 -11.84
CA LEU A 727 -36.14 -4.01 -11.98
C LEU A 727 -35.77 -2.57 -12.35
N LEU A 728 -35.10 -1.88 -11.43
CA LEU A 728 -34.58 -0.52 -11.58
C LEU A 728 -33.11 -0.62 -11.99
N MET A 729 -32.76 -0.17 -13.19
CA MET A 729 -31.36 -0.01 -13.59
C MET A 729 -30.94 1.43 -13.30
N ILE A 730 -29.79 1.63 -12.66
CA ILE A 730 -29.17 2.94 -12.48
C ILE A 730 -27.82 2.88 -13.22
N GLY A 731 -27.74 3.53 -14.38
CA GLY A 731 -26.73 3.20 -15.37
C GLY A 731 -26.94 1.78 -15.89
N ASP A 732 -25.97 0.91 -15.59
CA ASP A 732 -25.99 -0.52 -15.94
C ASP A 732 -26.09 -1.43 -14.69
N GLU A 733 -26.28 -0.86 -13.49
CA GLU A 733 -26.38 -1.60 -12.22
C GLU A 733 -27.84 -1.99 -11.87
N PRO A 734 -28.15 -3.29 -11.68
CA PRO A 734 -29.52 -3.79 -11.43
C PRO A 734 -29.95 -3.71 -9.96
N ASN A 735 -31.10 -3.07 -9.71
CA ASN A 735 -31.67 -2.86 -8.38
C ASN A 735 -33.13 -3.34 -8.31
N LYS A 736 -33.55 -3.90 -7.16
CA LYS A 736 -34.94 -4.36 -6.94
C LYS A 736 -35.80 -3.23 -6.36
N LEU A 737 -36.80 -2.76 -7.10
CA LEU A 737 -37.84 -1.84 -6.61
C LEU A 737 -39.11 -2.62 -6.22
N ILE A 738 -39.76 -2.21 -5.13
CA ILE A 738 -41.07 -2.73 -4.70
C ILE A 738 -42.06 -1.57 -4.63
N ILE A 739 -43.23 -1.69 -5.27
CA ILE A 739 -44.30 -0.68 -5.27
C ILE A 739 -45.52 -1.23 -4.51
N ARG A 740 -46.05 -0.44 -3.55
CA ARG A 740 -47.04 -0.85 -2.53
C ARG A 740 -48.41 -0.18 -2.62
#